data_AF-A0A1E5NGG6-F1
#
_entry.id   AF-A0A1E5NGG6-F1
#
_cell.length_a   1.000
_cell.length_b   1.000
_cell.length_c   1.000
_cell.angle_alpha   90.00
_cell.angle_beta   90.00
_cell.angle_gamma   90.00
#
_symmetry.space_group_name_H-M   'P 1'
#
loop_
_entity.id
_entity.type
_entity.pdbx_description
1 polymer ?
#
loop_
_entity_poly.entity_id
_entity_poly.type
_entity_poly.pdbx_seq_one_letter_code
_entity_poly.pdbx_strand_id
1 'polypeptide(L)'
;MNKHKPATKEELKKLVFTDGIKLSDVDTSLITDMSELFQKSERKDFEGIEDWDTSNVENMSWMFRECLSFNQPLDKWDTSNVTNMSGMFSLAKTFNQNINNWNVSKVEDMSYMFNACDSFNQPLNDWDVSNVKTMEAMFHSAISFNQPLDKWNTSKVENMHDMFCRCKQFNQPLNSWNVSNVKTMESMFYSADSFNQPLDKWNTKKLSKMYSMFKYTDRYDSYDSLANWDLSKVSDISDFCSNYERFYEKLPLRLRVYMQAFYGSHKVYVPIENSDKEYDDDFISEEYDLVSRDYITITKENVKEVYNAISKDTNKKVMALKKKLETEFSKELSSVTDDYNFKTIEEAEKYVEDNYNKKDDKKVSFINNNYKVLIKDKSREVENKVLKYIYLEYLVLKRDIKRLSQIDNIVNLLDKESFIEFIKNIYNETNKETAAFIYCLYGGYEAIKNIYKKEKDTKLSLLIIKLNIESKYALRILYEIYSSTKKSEVRYEAYNLIEEVMKKMNISYEEFELRFSPDFSFNSQGERLLNEDYKLILNSDYSLSLFDIKNNKELKKIPQNFDEDLKDEITKLRKKIPSFMKDTSSLLAVLLASGEKYSYDVFKDIFIDNAMMNRFASSLIWNLYDNNDNFITTFRYSGDGGYSNCEDEELKIDDNTFIGLASPVEMDDDTINKWRKQLEDYEIAQPLQQLTIIKLDKDNLKSEIEKIDNLEIAYGTFKAFGARYEMYSEYIGYDVVESYSLKSKNGDTFTIDADVDSNTDFHDRVKINIYFDNENGEEVSKRFIYTLLVLMIWDFRLTDLF
;
A
#
# COMPACT_ATOMS: atom_id res chain seq x y z
N MET A 1 10.00 -81.09 -2.44
CA MET A 1 10.09 -80.66 -1.03
C MET A 1 8.79 -79.94 -0.68
N ASN A 2 8.36 -79.99 0.57
CA ASN A 2 7.20 -79.20 1.01
C ASN A 2 7.60 -77.71 0.94
N LYS A 3 6.86 -76.90 0.16
CA LYS A 3 7.08 -75.45 0.13
C LYS A 3 6.80 -74.85 1.52
N HIS A 4 7.54 -73.81 1.89
CA HIS A 4 7.24 -73.00 3.07
C HIS A 4 5.96 -72.20 2.80
N LYS A 5 4.94 -72.35 3.65
CA LYS A 5 3.62 -71.74 3.45
C LYS A 5 3.31 -70.72 4.55
N PRO A 6 3.83 -69.48 4.45
CA PRO A 6 3.54 -68.42 5.43
C PRO A 6 2.04 -68.08 5.43
N ALA A 7 1.48 -67.87 6.63
CA ALA A 7 0.11 -67.43 6.81
C ALA A 7 0.01 -65.90 6.97
N THR A 8 1.12 -65.22 7.22
CA THR A 8 1.16 -63.76 7.44
C THR A 8 2.30 -63.10 6.65
N LYS A 9 2.16 -61.79 6.40
CA LYS A 9 3.23 -60.96 5.81
C LYS A 9 4.54 -61.04 6.58
N GLU A 10 4.50 -61.06 7.91
CA GLU A 10 5.69 -61.11 8.76
C GLU A 10 6.43 -62.45 8.64
N GLU A 11 5.69 -63.55 8.51
CA GLU A 11 6.28 -64.86 8.22
C GLU A 11 6.90 -64.88 6.82
N LEU A 12 6.20 -64.35 5.81
CA LEU A 12 6.74 -64.24 4.45
C LEU A 12 8.03 -63.40 4.45
N LYS A 13 8.02 -62.23 5.09
CA LYS A 13 9.18 -61.32 5.18
C LYS A 13 10.38 -62.01 5.82
N LYS A 14 10.19 -62.78 6.88
CA LYS A 14 11.29 -63.57 7.48
C LYS A 14 11.83 -64.62 6.51
N LEU A 15 10.96 -65.36 5.82
CA LEU A 15 11.36 -66.42 4.90
C LEU A 15 12.18 -65.88 3.72
N VAL A 16 11.75 -64.78 3.09
CA VAL A 16 12.40 -64.24 1.88
C VAL A 16 13.80 -63.65 2.13
N PHE A 17 14.17 -63.43 3.40
CA PHE A 17 15.51 -62.99 3.83
C PHE A 17 16.28 -64.06 4.60
N THR A 18 15.76 -65.30 4.71
CA THR A 18 16.48 -66.40 5.37
C THR A 18 17.45 -67.04 4.38
N ASP A 19 18.73 -67.13 4.77
CA ASP A 19 19.77 -67.77 3.97
C ASP A 19 19.40 -69.22 3.61
N GLY A 20 19.58 -69.57 2.33
CA GLY A 20 19.32 -70.92 1.80
C GLY A 20 17.87 -71.20 1.38
N ILE A 21 16.92 -70.30 1.65
CA ILE A 21 15.54 -70.40 1.12
C ILE A 21 15.45 -69.69 -0.22
N LYS A 22 15.11 -70.42 -1.29
CA LYS A 22 14.81 -69.84 -2.61
C LYS A 22 13.37 -69.32 -2.65
N LEU A 23 13.11 -68.27 -3.45
CA LEU A 23 11.73 -67.75 -3.57
C LEU A 23 10.78 -68.78 -4.19
N SER A 24 11.29 -69.68 -5.05
CA SER A 24 10.55 -70.82 -5.61
C SER A 24 10.03 -71.81 -4.56
N ASP A 25 10.67 -71.86 -3.39
CA ASP A 25 10.34 -72.78 -2.30
C ASP A 25 9.28 -72.20 -1.34
N VAL A 26 8.77 -70.99 -1.61
CA VAL A 26 7.74 -70.32 -0.82
C VAL A 26 6.39 -70.41 -1.54
N ASP A 27 5.35 -70.79 -0.81
CA ASP A 27 3.96 -70.82 -1.26
C ASP A 27 3.22 -69.59 -0.70
N THR A 28 2.98 -68.60 -1.55
CA THR A 28 2.34 -67.32 -1.20
C THR A 28 0.82 -67.35 -1.26
N SER A 29 0.18 -68.52 -1.49
CA SER A 29 -1.27 -68.60 -1.78
C SER A 29 -2.18 -68.10 -0.66
N LEU A 30 -1.69 -67.87 0.56
CA LEU A 30 -2.46 -67.37 1.70
C LEU A 30 -2.22 -65.89 1.99
N ILE A 31 -1.29 -65.25 1.28
CA ILE A 31 -0.84 -63.91 1.60
C ILE A 31 -1.77 -62.88 0.94
N THR A 32 -2.34 -62.00 1.76
CA THR A 32 -3.19 -60.89 1.31
C THR A 32 -2.48 -59.54 1.32
N ASP A 33 -1.35 -59.42 2.01
CA ASP A 33 -0.58 -58.19 2.13
C ASP A 33 0.90 -58.45 1.84
N MET A 34 1.41 -57.86 0.77
CA MET A 34 2.82 -57.88 0.36
C MET A 34 3.48 -56.50 0.49
N SER A 35 2.83 -55.54 1.17
CA SER A 35 3.39 -54.20 1.35
C SER A 35 4.76 -54.24 2.00
N GLU A 36 5.70 -53.43 1.47
CA GLU A 36 7.07 -53.28 1.99
C GLU A 36 7.87 -54.60 2.11
N LEU A 37 7.48 -55.66 1.39
CA LEU A 37 8.11 -56.99 1.54
C LEU A 37 9.60 -56.93 1.21
N PHE A 38 9.96 -56.29 0.10
CA PHE A 38 11.34 -56.12 -0.36
C PHE A 38 11.83 -54.67 -0.27
N GLN A 39 11.15 -53.80 0.47
CA GLN A 39 11.57 -52.40 0.59
C GLN A 39 13.04 -52.30 1.03
N LYS A 40 13.86 -51.57 0.25
CA LYS A 40 15.31 -51.39 0.42
C LYS A 40 16.11 -52.69 0.42
N SER A 41 15.56 -53.76 -0.14
CA SER A 41 16.25 -55.05 -0.24
C SER A 41 17.47 -54.96 -1.15
N GLU A 42 18.61 -55.44 -0.63
CA GLU A 42 19.85 -55.65 -1.39
C GLU A 42 19.90 -57.02 -2.07
N ARG A 43 18.79 -57.80 -2.00
CA ARG A 43 18.69 -59.12 -2.63
C ARG A 43 18.97 -58.99 -4.13
N LYS A 44 19.86 -59.83 -4.65
CA LYS A 44 20.22 -59.85 -6.08
C LYS A 44 19.50 -60.94 -6.87
N ASP A 45 19.28 -62.08 -6.22
CA ASP A 45 18.63 -63.24 -6.83
C ASP A 45 17.15 -63.28 -6.44
N PHE A 46 16.29 -63.02 -7.41
CA PHE A 46 14.84 -63.07 -7.26
C PHE A 46 14.24 -64.25 -8.06
N GLU A 47 15.04 -65.22 -8.50
CA GLU A 47 14.57 -66.38 -9.25
C GLU A 47 13.44 -67.12 -8.51
N GLY A 48 12.35 -67.40 -9.22
CA GLY A 48 11.15 -68.06 -8.70
C GLY A 48 10.08 -67.12 -8.18
N ILE A 49 10.32 -65.79 -8.13
CA ILE A 49 9.29 -64.80 -7.78
C ILE A 49 8.18 -64.71 -8.83
N GLU A 50 8.51 -65.00 -10.09
CA GLU A 50 7.59 -64.99 -11.23
C GLU A 50 6.49 -66.05 -11.11
N ASP A 51 6.70 -67.10 -10.30
CA ASP A 51 5.76 -68.20 -10.10
C ASP A 51 5.00 -68.10 -8.76
N TRP A 52 5.09 -66.97 -8.06
CA TRP A 52 4.29 -66.73 -6.85
C TRP A 52 2.80 -66.60 -7.16
N ASP A 53 1.98 -67.19 -6.30
CA ASP A 53 0.53 -67.01 -6.33
C ASP A 53 0.19 -65.69 -5.61
N THR A 54 -0.20 -64.68 -6.38
CA THR A 54 -0.62 -63.36 -5.88
C THR A 54 -2.12 -63.15 -5.93
N SER A 55 -2.91 -64.18 -6.28
CA SER A 55 -4.36 -64.05 -6.52
C SER A 55 -5.15 -63.55 -5.30
N ASN A 56 -4.63 -63.75 -4.08
CA ASN A 56 -5.25 -63.27 -2.84
C ASN A 56 -4.69 -61.93 -2.35
N VAL A 57 -3.69 -61.34 -3.01
CA VAL A 57 -3.04 -60.12 -2.55
C VAL A 57 -3.92 -58.91 -2.80
N GLU A 58 -4.19 -58.13 -1.74
CA GLU A 58 -4.99 -56.91 -1.76
C GLU A 58 -4.12 -55.65 -1.64
N ASN A 59 -2.92 -55.75 -1.07
CA ASN A 59 -2.01 -54.63 -0.85
C ASN A 59 -0.58 -54.95 -1.30
N MET A 60 -0.04 -54.17 -2.23
CA MET A 60 1.33 -54.26 -2.75
C MET A 60 2.14 -52.98 -2.53
N SER A 61 1.68 -52.09 -1.64
CA SER A 61 2.30 -50.78 -1.47
C SER A 61 3.77 -50.88 -1.05
N TRP A 62 4.63 -50.10 -1.70
CA TRP A 62 6.06 -50.02 -1.42
C TRP A 62 6.84 -51.34 -1.50
N MET A 63 6.28 -52.39 -2.11
CA MET A 63 6.84 -53.74 -2.08
C MET A 63 8.30 -53.80 -2.57
N PHE A 64 8.64 -53.13 -3.67
CA PHE A 64 9.98 -53.08 -4.26
C PHE A 64 10.62 -51.70 -4.18
N ARG A 65 10.16 -50.86 -3.25
CA ARG A 65 10.70 -49.51 -3.09
C ARG A 65 12.20 -49.59 -2.80
N GLU A 66 13.01 -48.81 -3.52
CA GLU A 66 14.47 -48.77 -3.40
C GLU A 66 15.17 -50.11 -3.68
N CYS A 67 14.52 -51.06 -4.36
CA CYS A 67 15.18 -52.25 -4.91
C CYS A 67 15.96 -51.88 -6.18
N LEU A 68 17.15 -51.29 -6.01
CA LEU A 68 17.92 -50.65 -7.08
C LEU A 68 18.27 -51.55 -8.28
N SER A 69 18.32 -52.87 -8.10
CA SER A 69 18.65 -53.86 -9.14
C SER A 69 17.50 -54.79 -9.51
N PHE A 70 16.28 -54.55 -9.02
CA PHE A 70 15.14 -55.40 -9.32
C PHE A 70 14.65 -55.17 -10.76
N ASN A 71 14.53 -56.26 -11.53
CA ASN A 71 14.04 -56.24 -12.90
C ASN A 71 13.53 -57.64 -13.34
N GLN A 72 12.89 -58.41 -12.44
CA GLN A 72 12.39 -59.75 -12.76
C GLN A 72 11.01 -59.71 -13.43
N PRO A 73 10.69 -60.66 -14.33
CA PRO A 73 9.37 -60.73 -14.96
C PRO A 73 8.27 -60.95 -13.91
N LEU A 74 7.18 -60.19 -14.04
CA LEU A 74 5.99 -60.24 -13.16
C LEU A 74 4.69 -60.43 -13.96
N ASP A 75 4.80 -60.84 -15.23
CA ASP A 75 3.68 -60.97 -16.14
C ASP A 75 2.70 -62.09 -15.72
N LYS A 76 3.13 -63.06 -14.94
CA LYS A 76 2.24 -64.14 -14.45
C LYS A 76 1.43 -63.79 -13.20
N TRP A 77 1.71 -62.65 -12.57
CA TRP A 77 1.02 -62.26 -11.34
C TRP A 77 -0.44 -61.90 -11.59
N ASP A 78 -1.33 -62.40 -10.72
CA ASP A 78 -2.72 -61.97 -10.67
C ASP A 78 -2.85 -60.79 -9.71
N THR A 79 -3.17 -59.61 -10.24
CA THR A 79 -3.37 -58.38 -9.48
C THR A 79 -4.85 -58.00 -9.30
N SER A 80 -5.78 -58.87 -9.71
CA SER A 80 -7.22 -58.55 -9.80
C SER A 80 -7.92 -58.26 -8.45
N ASN A 81 -7.24 -58.56 -7.33
CA ASN A 81 -7.70 -58.24 -5.97
C ASN A 81 -6.94 -57.07 -5.33
N VAL A 82 -5.89 -56.55 -5.97
CA VAL A 82 -5.09 -55.46 -5.42
C VAL A 82 -5.87 -54.15 -5.45
N THR A 83 -5.90 -53.46 -4.30
CA THR A 83 -6.55 -52.16 -4.11
C THR A 83 -5.55 -51.03 -3.90
N ASN A 84 -4.33 -51.34 -3.45
CA ASN A 84 -3.27 -50.36 -3.21
C ASN A 84 -1.94 -50.80 -3.85
N MET A 85 -1.43 -49.98 -4.78
CA MET A 85 -0.13 -50.14 -5.45
C MET A 85 0.82 -48.96 -5.19
N SER A 86 0.51 -48.12 -4.20
CA SER A 86 1.30 -46.91 -3.93
C SER A 86 2.77 -47.23 -3.71
N GLY A 87 3.66 -46.54 -4.43
CA GLY A 87 5.10 -46.64 -4.26
C GLY A 87 5.73 -48.00 -4.59
N MET A 88 5.01 -48.93 -5.23
CA MET A 88 5.46 -50.32 -5.42
C MET A 88 6.85 -50.42 -6.04
N PHE A 89 7.16 -49.60 -7.05
CA PHE A 89 8.47 -49.56 -7.73
C PHE A 89 9.22 -48.23 -7.53
N SER A 90 8.85 -47.46 -6.50
CA SER A 90 9.49 -46.18 -6.22
C SER A 90 10.99 -46.38 -5.97
N LEU A 91 11.86 -45.65 -6.69
CA LEU A 91 13.32 -45.76 -6.67
C LEU A 91 13.87 -47.14 -7.13
N ALA A 92 13.06 -48.01 -7.74
CA ALA A 92 13.53 -49.25 -8.36
C ALA A 92 14.18 -48.95 -9.73
N LYS A 93 15.38 -48.36 -9.71
CA LYS A 93 16.00 -47.69 -10.87
C LYS A 93 16.10 -48.52 -12.15
N THR A 94 16.27 -49.84 -12.04
CA THR A 94 16.45 -50.74 -13.19
C THR A 94 15.16 -51.41 -13.67
N PHE A 95 14.04 -51.24 -12.97
CA PHE A 95 12.81 -51.96 -13.30
C PHE A 95 12.23 -51.45 -14.63
N ASN A 96 12.02 -52.36 -15.58
CA ASN A 96 11.48 -52.06 -16.91
C ASN A 96 10.75 -53.29 -17.50
N GLN A 97 10.12 -54.12 -16.66
CA GLN A 97 9.43 -55.32 -17.11
C GLN A 97 8.01 -55.01 -17.57
N ASN A 98 7.54 -55.74 -18.58
CA ASN A 98 6.20 -55.56 -19.12
C ASN A 98 5.14 -56.04 -18.12
N ILE A 99 4.24 -55.13 -17.75
CA ILE A 99 3.15 -55.32 -16.79
C ILE A 99 1.79 -54.88 -17.38
N ASN A 100 1.70 -54.74 -18.71
CA ASN A 100 0.48 -54.28 -19.39
C ASN A 100 -0.70 -55.26 -19.20
N ASN A 101 -0.43 -56.52 -18.85
CA ASN A 101 -1.44 -57.55 -18.64
C ASN A 101 -2.02 -57.59 -17.22
N TRP A 102 -1.50 -56.77 -16.29
CA TRP A 102 -2.06 -56.67 -14.95
C TRP A 102 -3.49 -56.15 -14.95
N ASN A 103 -4.34 -56.74 -14.11
CA ASN A 103 -5.67 -56.22 -13.86
C ASN A 103 -5.61 -55.23 -12.69
N VAL A 104 -5.67 -53.94 -13.00
CA VAL A 104 -5.64 -52.85 -12.01
C VAL A 104 -7.03 -52.24 -11.72
N SER A 105 -8.11 -52.89 -12.18
CA SER A 105 -9.46 -52.31 -12.14
C SER A 105 -10.01 -52.06 -10.73
N LYS A 106 -9.42 -52.65 -9.68
CA LYS A 106 -9.78 -52.42 -8.27
C LYS A 106 -8.85 -51.45 -7.54
N VAL A 107 -7.75 -51.02 -8.17
CA VAL A 107 -6.77 -50.16 -7.52
C VAL A 107 -7.35 -48.77 -7.30
N GLU A 108 -7.28 -48.29 -6.06
CA GLU A 108 -7.72 -46.95 -5.68
C GLU A 108 -6.56 -45.96 -5.52
N ASP A 109 -5.35 -46.45 -5.20
CA ASP A 109 -4.15 -45.65 -4.93
C ASP A 109 -2.95 -46.13 -5.76
N MET A 110 -2.48 -45.26 -6.66
CA MET A 110 -1.28 -45.43 -7.49
C MET A 110 -0.21 -44.37 -7.20
N SER A 111 -0.31 -43.66 -6.07
CA SER A 111 0.64 -42.61 -5.71
C SER A 111 2.07 -43.16 -5.66
N TYR A 112 3.03 -42.42 -6.19
CA TYR A 112 4.46 -42.78 -6.20
C TYR A 112 4.84 -44.09 -6.91
N MET A 113 3.93 -44.78 -7.62
CA MET A 113 4.15 -46.16 -8.09
C MET A 113 5.46 -46.36 -8.87
N PHE A 114 5.80 -45.42 -9.76
CA PHE A 114 7.04 -45.40 -10.56
C PHE A 114 7.93 -44.18 -10.26
N ASN A 115 7.78 -43.57 -9.09
CA ASN A 115 8.59 -42.42 -8.69
C ASN A 115 10.08 -42.77 -8.73
N ALA A 116 10.88 -42.03 -9.50
CA ALA A 116 12.31 -42.24 -9.73
C ALA A 116 12.66 -43.68 -10.17
N CYS A 117 11.76 -44.30 -10.95
CA CYS A 117 11.99 -45.57 -11.63
C CYS A 117 12.64 -45.30 -13.00
N ASP A 118 13.92 -44.92 -12.96
CA ASP A 118 14.65 -44.29 -14.07
C ASP A 118 14.51 -45.03 -15.42
N SER A 119 14.52 -46.37 -15.41
CA SER A 119 14.52 -47.21 -16.62
C SER A 119 13.13 -47.56 -17.16
N PHE A 120 12.05 -47.26 -16.43
CA PHE A 120 10.72 -47.75 -16.76
C PHE A 120 10.14 -47.04 -18.00
N ASN A 121 9.81 -47.81 -19.04
CA ASN A 121 9.20 -47.30 -20.27
C ASN A 121 8.34 -48.37 -20.97
N GLN A 122 7.48 -49.06 -20.21
CA GLN A 122 6.61 -50.12 -20.72
C GLN A 122 5.18 -49.63 -20.94
N PRO A 123 4.43 -50.19 -21.92
CA PRO A 123 3.07 -49.78 -22.22
C PRO A 123 2.13 -50.00 -21.03
N LEU A 124 1.28 -49.01 -20.76
CA LEU A 124 0.27 -49.02 -19.70
C LEU A 124 -1.13 -48.60 -20.18
N ASN A 125 -1.29 -48.32 -21.48
CA ASN A 125 -2.49 -47.67 -22.02
C ASN A 125 -3.76 -48.55 -21.90
N ASP A 126 -3.60 -49.87 -21.74
CA ASP A 126 -4.73 -50.81 -21.63
C ASP A 126 -5.19 -51.04 -20.18
N TRP A 127 -4.55 -50.39 -19.19
CA TRP A 127 -4.98 -50.44 -17.80
C TRP A 127 -6.32 -49.75 -17.56
N ASP A 128 -7.23 -50.42 -16.84
CA ASP A 128 -8.46 -49.82 -16.33
C ASP A 128 -8.21 -49.06 -15.02
N VAL A 129 -7.90 -47.77 -15.13
CA VAL A 129 -7.68 -46.87 -13.98
C VAL A 129 -8.96 -46.18 -13.48
N SER A 130 -10.15 -46.65 -13.87
CA SER A 130 -11.43 -45.97 -13.60
C SER A 130 -11.82 -45.89 -12.11
N ASN A 131 -11.16 -46.66 -11.24
CA ASN A 131 -11.33 -46.64 -9.78
C ASN A 131 -10.24 -45.87 -9.03
N VAL A 132 -9.18 -45.43 -9.71
CA VAL A 132 -8.07 -44.71 -9.08
C VAL A 132 -8.54 -43.33 -8.60
N LYS A 133 -8.23 -43.00 -7.34
CA LYS A 133 -8.55 -41.74 -6.68
C LYS A 133 -7.35 -40.79 -6.61
N THR A 134 -6.13 -41.31 -6.58
CA THR A 134 -4.89 -40.51 -6.52
C THR A 134 -3.80 -41.07 -7.43
N MET A 135 -3.14 -40.17 -8.17
CA MET A 135 -1.98 -40.43 -9.03
C MET A 135 -0.79 -39.53 -8.65
N GLU A 136 -0.77 -39.06 -7.41
CA GLU A 136 0.29 -38.20 -6.87
C GLU A 136 1.68 -38.79 -7.14
N ALA A 137 2.56 -38.02 -7.78
CA ALA A 137 3.94 -38.36 -8.07
C ALA A 137 4.15 -39.73 -8.76
N MET A 138 3.14 -40.25 -9.47
CA MET A 138 3.18 -41.61 -10.03
C MET A 138 4.39 -41.84 -10.95
N PHE A 139 4.75 -40.85 -11.78
CA PHE A 139 5.91 -40.86 -12.68
C PHE A 139 6.94 -39.76 -12.35
N HIS A 140 6.93 -39.25 -11.11
CA HIS A 140 7.88 -38.23 -10.68
C HIS A 140 9.31 -38.73 -10.90
N SER A 141 10.14 -37.98 -11.62
CA SER A 141 11.53 -38.36 -11.99
C SER A 141 11.67 -39.72 -12.71
N ALA A 142 10.61 -40.26 -13.34
CA ALA A 142 10.72 -41.42 -14.22
C ALA A 142 11.29 -41.01 -15.58
N ILE A 143 12.61 -40.75 -15.63
CA ILE A 143 13.26 -40.00 -16.71
C ILE A 143 13.11 -40.62 -18.12
N SER A 144 12.92 -41.94 -18.23
CA SER A 144 12.79 -42.66 -19.50
C SER A 144 11.34 -42.89 -19.96
N PHE A 145 10.34 -42.54 -19.13
CA PHE A 145 8.95 -42.89 -19.42
C PHE A 145 8.37 -41.98 -20.52
N ASN A 146 7.87 -42.59 -21.61
CA ASN A 146 7.23 -41.88 -22.71
C ASN A 146 6.19 -42.76 -23.44
N GLN A 147 5.32 -43.43 -22.68
CA GLN A 147 4.29 -44.34 -23.23
C GLN A 147 2.89 -43.68 -23.24
N PRO A 148 2.04 -44.01 -24.23
CA PRO A 148 0.71 -43.42 -24.35
C PRO A 148 -0.17 -43.80 -23.15
N LEU A 149 -0.97 -42.82 -22.69
CA LEU A 149 -1.91 -42.93 -21.56
C LEU A 149 -3.31 -42.38 -21.92
N ASP A 150 -3.58 -42.17 -23.20
CA ASP A 150 -4.75 -41.47 -23.72
C ASP A 150 -6.07 -42.23 -23.53
N LYS A 151 -6.02 -43.55 -23.30
CA LYS A 151 -7.20 -44.39 -23.03
C LYS A 151 -7.62 -44.40 -21.56
N TRP A 152 -6.82 -43.84 -20.66
CA TRP A 152 -7.11 -43.87 -19.23
C TRP A 152 -8.37 -43.08 -18.87
N ASN A 153 -9.25 -43.71 -18.09
CA ASN A 153 -10.41 -43.03 -17.51
C ASN A 153 -10.05 -42.39 -16.16
N THR A 154 -9.61 -41.14 -16.19
CA THR A 154 -9.20 -40.39 -14.97
C THR A 154 -10.36 -39.75 -14.21
N SER A 155 -11.62 -40.07 -14.54
CA SER A 155 -12.79 -39.32 -14.03
C SER A 155 -12.98 -39.35 -12.52
N LYS A 156 -12.37 -40.30 -11.79
CA LYS A 156 -12.39 -40.38 -10.32
C LYS A 156 -11.15 -39.82 -9.64
N VAL A 157 -10.12 -39.44 -10.38
CA VAL A 157 -8.87 -38.93 -9.82
C VAL A 157 -9.12 -37.55 -9.22
N GLU A 158 -8.71 -37.38 -7.96
CA GLU A 158 -8.82 -36.11 -7.23
C GLU A 158 -7.47 -35.40 -7.09
N ASN A 159 -6.34 -36.12 -7.15
CA ASN A 159 -4.99 -35.59 -6.93
C ASN A 159 -4.02 -36.06 -8.03
N MET A 160 -3.39 -35.10 -8.71
CA MET A 160 -2.33 -35.29 -9.73
C MET A 160 -1.06 -34.48 -9.42
N HIS A 161 -0.87 -34.12 -8.15
CA HIS A 161 0.34 -33.44 -7.66
C HIS A 161 1.60 -34.17 -8.13
N ASP A 162 2.58 -33.44 -8.68
CA ASP A 162 3.88 -33.98 -9.14
C ASP A 162 3.83 -35.14 -10.15
N MET A 163 2.69 -35.47 -10.75
CA MET A 163 2.50 -36.73 -11.49
C MET A 163 3.58 -37.00 -12.55
N PHE A 164 4.02 -35.96 -13.28
CA PHE A 164 5.09 -36.02 -14.30
C PHE A 164 6.25 -35.06 -13.99
N CYS A 165 6.38 -34.60 -12.74
CA CYS A 165 7.47 -33.73 -12.32
C CYS A 165 8.82 -34.41 -12.63
N ARG A 166 9.72 -33.74 -13.35
CA ARG A 166 11.03 -34.25 -13.81
C ARG A 166 10.96 -35.51 -14.69
N CYS A 167 9.80 -35.81 -15.30
CA CYS A 167 9.65 -36.88 -16.28
C CYS A 167 10.14 -36.41 -17.66
N LYS A 168 11.48 -36.36 -17.82
CA LYS A 168 12.17 -35.61 -18.89
C LYS A 168 11.76 -35.98 -20.32
N GLN A 169 11.43 -37.24 -20.59
CA GLN A 169 11.10 -37.73 -21.93
C GLN A 169 9.60 -37.72 -22.27
N PHE A 170 8.72 -37.47 -21.29
CA PHE A 170 7.29 -37.63 -21.48
C PHE A 170 6.72 -36.53 -22.39
N ASN A 171 6.12 -36.93 -23.52
CA ASN A 171 5.47 -36.02 -24.46
C ASN A 171 4.25 -36.68 -25.15
N GLN A 172 3.43 -37.41 -24.38
CA GLN A 172 2.28 -38.14 -24.91
C GLN A 172 0.97 -37.36 -24.71
N PRO A 173 -0.02 -37.49 -25.62
CA PRO A 173 -1.25 -36.72 -25.55
C PRO A 173 -2.08 -37.06 -24.30
N LEU A 174 -2.47 -36.01 -23.57
CA LEU A 174 -3.31 -36.11 -22.35
C LEU A 174 -4.67 -35.40 -22.49
N ASN A 175 -4.95 -34.82 -23.66
CA ASN A 175 -6.13 -33.98 -23.87
C ASN A 175 -7.46 -34.77 -23.79
N SER A 176 -7.43 -36.11 -23.83
CA SER A 176 -8.61 -36.98 -23.65
C SER A 176 -8.99 -37.19 -22.18
N TRP A 177 -8.13 -36.82 -21.23
CA TRP A 177 -8.37 -37.08 -19.81
C TRP A 177 -9.53 -36.27 -19.25
N ASN A 178 -10.33 -36.91 -18.40
CA ASN A 178 -11.37 -36.25 -17.64
C ASN A 178 -10.81 -35.79 -16.29
N VAL A 179 -10.47 -34.50 -16.19
CA VAL A 179 -9.92 -33.89 -14.97
C VAL A 179 -10.96 -33.14 -14.13
N SER A 180 -12.26 -33.32 -14.40
CA SER A 180 -13.35 -32.55 -13.74
C SER A 180 -13.48 -32.78 -12.23
N ASN A 181 -12.86 -33.83 -11.71
CA ASN A 181 -12.79 -34.14 -10.28
C ASN A 181 -11.43 -33.80 -9.63
N VAL A 182 -10.42 -33.42 -10.43
CA VAL A 182 -9.09 -33.09 -9.92
C VAL A 182 -9.13 -31.77 -9.15
N LYS A 183 -8.55 -31.79 -7.95
CA LYS A 183 -8.48 -30.65 -7.02
C LYS A 183 -7.10 -29.99 -7.03
N THR A 184 -6.06 -30.75 -7.35
CA THR A 184 -4.64 -30.37 -7.22
C THR A 184 -3.80 -30.90 -8.38
N MET A 185 -3.01 -30.02 -9.00
CA MET A 185 -2.06 -30.31 -10.09
C MET A 185 -0.73 -29.57 -9.86
N GLU A 186 -0.34 -29.34 -8.60
CA GLU A 186 0.87 -28.56 -8.32
C GLU A 186 2.09 -29.30 -8.87
N SER A 187 2.99 -28.55 -9.50
CA SER A 187 4.23 -29.07 -10.09
C SER A 187 4.06 -30.25 -11.06
N MET A 188 2.85 -30.50 -11.58
CA MET A 188 2.54 -31.70 -12.37
C MET A 188 3.52 -31.94 -13.53
N PHE A 189 3.98 -30.88 -14.20
CA PHE A 189 4.96 -30.93 -15.29
C PHE A 189 6.26 -30.20 -14.97
N TYR A 190 6.54 -29.87 -13.70
CA TYR A 190 7.76 -29.18 -13.31
C TYR A 190 9.00 -29.89 -13.87
N SER A 191 9.84 -29.20 -14.64
CA SER A 191 11.03 -29.79 -15.30
C SER A 191 10.72 -31.03 -16.16
N ALA A 192 9.53 -31.13 -16.76
CA ALA A 192 9.20 -32.15 -17.76
C ALA A 192 9.70 -31.71 -19.15
N ASP A 193 11.03 -31.76 -19.35
CA ASP A 193 11.74 -31.09 -20.44
C ASP A 193 11.15 -31.31 -21.85
N SER A 194 10.51 -32.46 -22.13
CA SER A 194 9.94 -32.78 -23.45
C SER A 194 8.44 -32.49 -23.61
N PHE A 195 7.72 -32.16 -22.55
CA PHE A 195 6.26 -32.06 -22.59
C PHE A 195 5.79 -30.83 -23.37
N ASN A 196 5.09 -31.05 -24.48
CA ASN A 196 4.50 -29.99 -25.30
C ASN A 196 3.19 -30.45 -25.96
N GLN A 197 2.20 -30.82 -25.15
CA GLN A 197 0.90 -31.29 -25.62
C GLN A 197 -0.23 -30.31 -25.25
N PRO A 198 -1.28 -30.18 -26.09
CA PRO A 198 -2.41 -29.31 -25.81
C PRO A 198 -3.31 -29.88 -24.69
N LEU A 199 -3.87 -29.00 -23.87
CA LEU A 199 -4.73 -29.30 -22.71
C LEU A 199 -6.08 -28.56 -22.74
N ASP A 200 -6.58 -28.24 -23.93
CA ASP A 200 -7.77 -27.41 -24.16
C ASP A 200 -9.11 -28.07 -23.81
N LYS A 201 -9.15 -29.40 -23.70
CA LYS A 201 -10.37 -30.15 -23.34
C LYS A 201 -10.53 -30.38 -21.84
N TRP A 202 -9.57 -29.95 -21.03
CA TRP A 202 -9.59 -30.14 -19.59
C TRP A 202 -10.64 -29.25 -18.92
N ASN A 203 -11.54 -29.87 -18.15
CA ASN A 203 -12.49 -29.15 -17.30
C ASN A 203 -11.89 -28.91 -15.91
N THR A 204 -11.39 -27.70 -15.66
CA THR A 204 -10.67 -27.34 -14.43
C THR A 204 -11.54 -26.74 -13.33
N LYS A 205 -12.87 -26.83 -13.42
CA LYS A 205 -13.80 -26.14 -12.49
C LYS A 205 -13.60 -26.44 -10.99
N LYS A 206 -13.01 -27.60 -10.64
CA LYS A 206 -12.70 -27.99 -9.25
C LYS A 206 -11.24 -27.75 -8.85
N LEU A 207 -10.39 -27.35 -9.79
CA LEU A 207 -8.96 -27.13 -9.55
C LEU A 207 -8.76 -25.97 -8.58
N SER A 208 -8.04 -26.23 -7.49
CA SER A 208 -7.79 -25.25 -6.43
C SER A 208 -6.33 -24.79 -6.40
N LYS A 209 -5.38 -25.66 -6.76
CA LYS A 209 -3.94 -25.37 -6.70
C LYS A 209 -3.22 -25.91 -7.93
N MET A 210 -2.37 -25.08 -8.51
CA MET A 210 -1.55 -25.39 -9.69
C MET A 210 -0.24 -24.58 -9.73
N TYR A 211 0.32 -24.24 -8.57
CA TYR A 211 1.59 -23.54 -8.52
C TYR A 211 2.71 -24.39 -9.16
N SER A 212 3.68 -23.74 -9.81
CA SER A 212 4.84 -24.40 -10.44
C SER A 212 4.53 -25.44 -11.51
N MET A 213 3.30 -25.48 -12.04
CA MET A 213 2.85 -26.55 -12.95
C MET A 213 3.76 -26.76 -14.16
N PHE A 214 4.23 -25.68 -14.81
CA PHE A 214 5.12 -25.70 -15.98
C PHE A 214 6.49 -25.02 -15.71
N LYS A 215 6.89 -24.90 -14.45
CA LYS A 215 8.18 -24.28 -14.12
C LYS A 215 9.33 -25.17 -14.61
N TYR A 216 10.31 -24.58 -15.28
CA TYR A 216 11.40 -25.29 -15.98
C TYR A 216 10.95 -26.27 -17.06
N THR A 217 9.73 -26.10 -17.61
CA THR A 217 9.23 -26.89 -18.74
C THR A 217 9.50 -26.15 -20.05
N ASP A 218 10.77 -25.97 -20.39
CA ASP A 218 11.19 -24.96 -21.37
C ASP A 218 10.72 -25.21 -22.81
N ARG A 219 10.30 -26.46 -23.14
CA ARG A 219 9.72 -26.81 -24.44
C ARG A 219 8.20 -26.68 -24.52
N TYR A 220 7.52 -26.39 -23.42
CA TYR A 220 6.07 -26.23 -23.44
C TYR A 220 5.73 -24.91 -24.14
N ASP A 221 5.10 -25.02 -25.31
CA ASP A 221 4.70 -23.89 -26.15
C ASP A 221 3.19 -23.86 -26.41
N SER A 222 2.47 -24.87 -25.94
CA SER A 222 1.02 -25.03 -26.12
C SER A 222 0.19 -24.19 -25.13
N TYR A 223 0.69 -23.04 -24.67
CA TYR A 223 0.04 -22.20 -23.66
C TYR A 223 -1.36 -21.71 -24.09
N ASP A 224 -1.58 -21.48 -25.38
CA ASP A 224 -2.90 -21.10 -25.91
C ASP A 224 -3.99 -22.14 -25.61
N SER A 225 -3.62 -23.42 -25.45
CA SER A 225 -4.56 -24.47 -25.09
C SER A 225 -5.17 -24.27 -23.68
N LEU A 226 -4.57 -23.42 -22.85
CA LEU A 226 -5.04 -23.15 -21.49
C LEU A 226 -6.14 -22.06 -21.43
N ALA A 227 -6.45 -21.40 -22.55
CA ALA A 227 -7.32 -20.22 -22.59
C ALA A 227 -8.75 -20.46 -22.04
N ASN A 228 -9.25 -21.70 -22.14
CA ASN A 228 -10.61 -22.08 -21.74
C ASN A 228 -10.71 -22.63 -20.32
N TRP A 229 -9.61 -22.65 -19.55
CA TRP A 229 -9.63 -23.17 -18.18
C TRP A 229 -10.52 -22.31 -17.27
N ASP A 230 -11.35 -22.97 -16.47
CA ASP A 230 -12.09 -22.36 -15.36
C ASP A 230 -11.14 -22.21 -14.16
N LEU A 231 -10.84 -20.97 -13.82
CA LEU A 231 -9.91 -20.61 -12.74
C LEU A 231 -10.65 -20.14 -11.46
N SER A 232 -11.98 -20.18 -11.45
CA SER A 232 -12.80 -19.57 -10.38
C SER A 232 -12.55 -20.15 -8.98
N LYS A 233 -12.02 -21.37 -8.88
CA LYS A 233 -11.65 -22.05 -7.62
C LYS A 233 -10.18 -21.99 -7.26
N VAL A 234 -9.34 -21.46 -8.14
CA VAL A 234 -7.89 -21.40 -7.94
C VAL A 234 -7.57 -20.46 -6.79
N SER A 235 -6.80 -20.96 -5.83
CA SER A 235 -6.29 -20.21 -4.68
C SER A 235 -4.77 -20.00 -4.74
N ASP A 236 -4.06 -20.75 -5.59
CA ASP A 236 -2.61 -20.59 -5.81
C ASP A 236 -2.21 -20.96 -7.24
N ILE A 237 -1.54 -20.01 -7.91
CA ILE A 237 -0.99 -20.09 -9.28
C ILE A 237 0.45 -19.52 -9.29
N SER A 238 1.14 -19.53 -8.16
CA SER A 238 2.49 -18.98 -8.07
C SER A 238 3.48 -19.75 -8.96
N ASP A 239 4.43 -19.03 -9.53
CA ASP A 239 5.49 -19.58 -10.39
C ASP A 239 4.97 -20.54 -11.48
N PHE A 240 3.81 -20.27 -12.08
CA PHE A 240 3.13 -21.19 -13.00
C PHE A 240 4.03 -21.67 -14.15
N CYS A 241 4.92 -20.81 -14.65
CA CYS A 241 5.95 -21.12 -15.65
C CYS A 241 7.31 -20.51 -15.24
N SER A 242 8.37 -20.78 -16.02
CA SER A 242 9.73 -20.27 -15.74
C SER A 242 9.79 -18.74 -15.71
N ASN A 243 10.66 -18.18 -14.86
CA ASN A 243 10.78 -16.72 -14.64
C ASN A 243 11.55 -15.95 -15.73
N TYR A 244 11.33 -16.31 -16.99
CA TYR A 244 11.83 -15.57 -18.15
C TYR A 244 10.66 -14.93 -18.89
N GLU A 245 10.86 -13.69 -19.35
CA GLU A 245 9.82 -12.87 -20.00
C GLU A 245 9.10 -13.61 -21.13
N ARG A 246 9.87 -14.32 -21.98
CA ARG A 246 9.38 -15.09 -23.13
C ARG A 246 8.28 -16.13 -22.81
N PHE A 247 8.17 -16.61 -21.58
CA PHE A 247 7.16 -17.59 -21.20
C PHE A 247 5.86 -16.94 -20.73
N TYR A 248 5.96 -15.85 -19.96
CA TYR A 248 4.78 -15.14 -19.46
C TYR A 248 3.98 -14.47 -20.57
N GLU A 249 4.66 -13.93 -21.59
CA GLU A 249 3.98 -13.31 -22.74
C GLU A 249 3.12 -14.29 -23.55
N LYS A 250 3.49 -15.57 -23.55
CA LYS A 250 2.73 -16.65 -24.21
C LYS A 250 1.52 -17.12 -23.42
N LEU A 251 1.40 -16.73 -22.15
CA LEU A 251 0.23 -17.11 -21.36
C LEU A 251 -1.04 -16.42 -21.89
N PRO A 252 -2.17 -17.15 -21.97
CA PRO A 252 -3.47 -16.57 -22.23
C PRO A 252 -3.75 -15.38 -21.31
N LEU A 253 -4.37 -14.34 -21.86
CA LEU A 253 -4.69 -13.10 -21.14
C LEU A 253 -5.31 -13.38 -19.77
N ARG A 254 -6.28 -14.28 -19.69
CA ARG A 254 -6.97 -14.61 -18.45
C ARG A 254 -6.03 -15.14 -17.36
N LEU A 255 -5.03 -15.96 -17.70
CA LEU A 255 -4.03 -16.45 -16.75
C LEU A 255 -3.15 -15.31 -16.25
N ARG A 256 -2.66 -14.44 -17.14
CA ARG A 256 -1.88 -13.25 -16.75
C ARG A 256 -2.67 -12.32 -15.82
N VAL A 257 -3.95 -12.08 -16.11
CA VAL A 257 -4.82 -11.26 -15.25
C VAL A 257 -5.04 -11.91 -13.89
N TYR A 258 -5.16 -13.23 -13.82
CA TYR A 258 -5.20 -13.96 -12.55
C TYR A 258 -3.91 -13.78 -11.75
N MET A 259 -2.75 -13.91 -12.40
CA MET A 259 -1.45 -13.70 -11.73
C MET A 259 -1.30 -12.26 -11.24
N GLN A 260 -1.70 -11.28 -12.05
CA GLN A 260 -1.74 -9.86 -11.67
C GLN A 260 -2.66 -9.60 -10.47
N ALA A 261 -3.87 -10.17 -10.47
CA ALA A 261 -4.79 -10.05 -9.35
C ALA A 261 -4.25 -10.69 -8.06
N PHE A 262 -3.41 -11.72 -8.19
CA PHE A 262 -2.91 -12.49 -7.05
C PHE A 262 -1.66 -11.91 -6.43
N TYR A 263 -0.77 -11.37 -7.25
CA TYR A 263 0.61 -11.06 -6.87
C TYR A 263 1.06 -9.65 -7.29
N GLY A 264 0.35 -8.99 -8.21
CA GLY A 264 0.74 -7.68 -8.76
C GLY A 264 1.92 -7.81 -9.70
N SER A 265 3.14 -7.90 -9.16
CA SER A 265 4.37 -8.01 -9.92
C SER A 265 5.14 -9.30 -9.62
N HIS A 266 6.09 -9.61 -10.48
CA HIS A 266 7.06 -10.68 -10.30
C HIS A 266 8.45 -10.24 -10.67
N LYS A 267 9.43 -11.02 -10.20
CA LYS A 267 10.82 -10.87 -10.63
C LYS A 267 11.02 -11.66 -11.92
N VAL A 268 11.56 -10.99 -12.94
CA VAL A 268 11.81 -11.56 -14.27
C VAL A 268 13.27 -11.41 -14.59
N TYR A 269 13.85 -12.45 -15.16
CA TYR A 269 15.14 -12.35 -15.82
C TYR A 269 14.95 -11.74 -17.21
N VAL A 270 15.62 -10.61 -17.44
CA VAL A 270 15.62 -9.88 -18.72
C VAL A 270 17.04 -9.88 -19.27
N PRO A 271 17.25 -10.23 -20.55
CA PRO A 271 18.58 -10.19 -21.15
C PRO A 271 19.18 -8.78 -21.06
N ILE A 272 20.45 -8.66 -20.70
CA ILE A 272 21.15 -7.37 -20.76
C ILE A 272 21.35 -7.01 -22.24
N GLU A 273 20.69 -5.95 -22.72
CA GLU A 273 20.87 -5.39 -24.06
C GLU A 273 22.25 -4.72 -24.19
N ASN A 274 23.32 -5.52 -24.24
CA ASN A 274 24.67 -5.06 -24.61
C ASN A 274 25.51 -6.24 -25.12
N SER A 275 25.29 -6.68 -26.36
CA SER A 275 26.42 -6.97 -27.26
C SER A 275 25.96 -7.14 -28.71
N ASP A 276 26.39 -6.21 -29.56
CA ASP A 276 26.57 -6.43 -31.00
C ASP A 276 27.65 -7.49 -31.21
N LYS A 277 27.30 -8.77 -31.02
CA LYS A 277 28.21 -9.89 -31.29
C LYS A 277 27.43 -11.02 -31.96
N GLU A 278 27.57 -11.10 -33.29
CA GLU A 278 27.37 -12.34 -34.04
C GLU A 278 28.27 -13.42 -33.44
N TYR A 279 27.75 -14.41 -32.70
CA TYR A 279 28.49 -15.64 -32.43
C TYR A 279 27.61 -16.87 -32.28
N ASP A 280 28.23 -17.97 -32.72
CA ASP A 280 27.76 -19.34 -32.91
C ASP A 280 27.18 -20.03 -31.66
N ASP A 281 26.32 -20.99 -31.98
CA ASP A 281 25.73 -22.04 -31.18
C ASP A 281 26.77 -22.75 -30.27
N ASP A 282 26.83 -22.38 -28.99
CA ASP A 282 27.02 -23.29 -27.84
C ASP A 282 27.18 -22.49 -26.53
N PHE A 283 26.14 -22.53 -25.69
CA PHE A 283 26.16 -22.20 -24.25
C PHE A 283 26.91 -20.91 -23.85
N ILE A 284 26.30 -19.75 -24.08
CA ILE A 284 26.68 -18.50 -23.39
C ILE A 284 25.79 -18.35 -22.15
N SER A 285 26.40 -18.07 -21.00
CA SER A 285 25.67 -17.51 -19.86
C SER A 285 25.20 -16.11 -20.24
N GLU A 286 23.98 -16.00 -20.77
CA GLU A 286 23.30 -14.71 -20.90
C GLU A 286 23.31 -14.07 -19.49
N GLU A 287 24.01 -12.94 -19.33
CA GLU A 287 23.85 -12.15 -18.12
C GLU A 287 22.43 -11.59 -18.15
N TYR A 288 21.66 -11.93 -17.12
CA TYR A 288 20.28 -11.48 -16.96
C TYR A 288 20.20 -10.48 -15.81
N ASP A 289 19.51 -9.37 -16.04
CA ASP A 289 19.06 -8.50 -14.96
C ASP A 289 17.77 -9.03 -14.35
N LEU A 290 17.69 -8.96 -13.02
CA LEU A 290 16.48 -9.33 -12.27
C LEU A 290 15.64 -8.09 -12.00
N VAL A 291 14.63 -7.87 -12.84
CA VAL A 291 13.74 -6.70 -12.74
C VAL A 291 12.36 -7.08 -12.21
N SER A 292 11.73 -6.16 -11.50
CA SER A 292 10.33 -6.31 -11.09
C SER A 292 9.41 -5.84 -12.23
N ARG A 293 8.56 -6.72 -12.75
CA ARG A 293 7.55 -6.37 -13.77
C ARG A 293 6.17 -6.87 -13.37
N ASP A 294 5.15 -6.16 -13.82
CA ASP A 294 3.76 -6.62 -13.72
C ASP A 294 3.55 -7.85 -14.61
N TYR A 295 2.68 -8.77 -14.18
CA TYR A 295 2.23 -9.88 -15.05
C TYR A 295 1.45 -9.38 -16.25
N ILE A 296 0.77 -8.23 -16.09
CA ILE A 296 0.18 -7.44 -17.16
C ILE A 296 0.16 -5.98 -16.74
N THR A 297 0.82 -5.13 -17.53
CA THR A 297 0.69 -3.67 -17.38
C THR A 297 -0.68 -3.24 -17.91
N ILE A 298 -1.53 -2.73 -17.02
CA ILE A 298 -2.89 -2.31 -17.37
C ILE A 298 -2.90 -0.83 -17.72
N THR A 299 -3.30 -0.51 -18.95
CA THR A 299 -3.30 0.83 -19.51
C THR A 299 -4.69 1.21 -20.02
N LYS A 300 -4.88 2.49 -20.38
CA LYS A 300 -6.14 2.95 -20.99
C LYS A 300 -6.50 2.21 -22.29
N GLU A 301 -5.50 1.66 -22.97
CA GLU A 301 -5.65 0.98 -24.25
C GLU A 301 -6.13 -0.47 -24.09
N ASN A 302 -5.62 -1.20 -23.09
CA ASN A 302 -5.92 -2.62 -22.91
C ASN A 302 -6.96 -2.93 -21.80
N VAL A 303 -7.33 -1.95 -20.97
CA VAL A 303 -8.21 -2.18 -19.80
C VAL A 303 -9.55 -2.81 -20.15
N LYS A 304 -10.14 -2.50 -21.32
CA LYS A 304 -11.40 -3.11 -21.78
C LYS A 304 -11.25 -4.61 -22.01
N GLU A 305 -10.15 -5.03 -22.63
CA GLU A 305 -9.86 -6.43 -22.92
C GLU A 305 -9.63 -7.21 -21.62
N VAL A 306 -8.80 -6.65 -20.74
CA VAL A 306 -8.54 -7.18 -19.39
C VAL A 306 -9.84 -7.34 -18.61
N TYR A 307 -10.67 -6.31 -18.58
CA TYR A 307 -11.95 -6.31 -17.87
C TYR A 307 -12.90 -7.37 -18.41
N ASN A 308 -13.05 -7.47 -19.74
CA ASN A 308 -13.91 -8.45 -20.39
C ASN A 308 -13.48 -9.89 -20.06
N ALA A 309 -12.17 -10.16 -20.01
CA ALA A 309 -11.62 -11.48 -19.68
C ALA A 309 -12.00 -11.98 -18.27
N ILE A 310 -12.32 -11.06 -17.34
CA ILE A 310 -12.66 -11.38 -15.94
C ILE A 310 -14.06 -10.91 -15.53
N SER A 311 -14.84 -10.35 -16.45
CA SER A 311 -16.14 -9.72 -16.18
C SER A 311 -17.13 -10.61 -15.41
N LYS A 312 -17.13 -11.91 -15.70
CA LYS A 312 -18.00 -12.95 -15.12
C LYS A 312 -17.33 -13.76 -14.00
N ASP A 313 -16.13 -13.39 -13.59
CA ASP A 313 -15.37 -14.14 -12.60
C ASP A 313 -15.94 -13.99 -11.19
N THR A 314 -15.74 -14.99 -10.33
CA THR A 314 -16.22 -14.98 -8.94
C THR A 314 -15.08 -15.14 -7.93
N ASN A 315 -13.83 -15.27 -8.41
CA ASN A 315 -12.66 -15.32 -7.55
C ASN A 315 -12.48 -14.00 -6.81
N LYS A 316 -12.31 -14.06 -5.48
CA LYS A 316 -12.25 -12.86 -4.62
C LYS A 316 -11.14 -11.88 -5.00
N LYS A 317 -9.96 -12.38 -5.38
CA LYS A 317 -8.83 -11.52 -5.75
C LYS A 317 -9.07 -10.85 -7.10
N VAL A 318 -9.63 -11.59 -8.05
CA VAL A 318 -10.00 -11.09 -9.39
C VAL A 318 -11.13 -10.06 -9.29
N MET A 319 -12.13 -10.29 -8.44
CA MET A 319 -13.19 -9.32 -8.15
C MET A 319 -12.65 -8.02 -7.56
N ALA A 320 -11.63 -8.08 -6.70
CA ALA A 320 -10.97 -6.88 -6.18
C ALA A 320 -10.24 -6.11 -7.29
N LEU A 321 -9.51 -6.81 -8.17
CA LEU A 321 -8.89 -6.19 -9.35
C LEU A 321 -9.95 -5.56 -10.27
N LYS A 322 -11.05 -6.28 -10.56
CA LYS A 322 -12.16 -5.77 -11.39
C LYS A 322 -12.68 -4.41 -10.87
N LYS A 323 -13.00 -4.32 -9.58
CA LYS A 323 -13.45 -3.06 -8.94
C LYS A 323 -12.38 -1.98 -8.99
N LYS A 324 -11.11 -2.37 -8.85
CA LYS A 324 -9.98 -1.45 -9.00
C LYS A 324 -9.99 -0.82 -10.40
N LEU A 325 -10.17 -1.63 -11.44
CA LEU A 325 -10.20 -1.16 -12.83
C LEU A 325 -11.39 -0.24 -13.11
N GLU A 326 -12.59 -0.60 -12.65
CA GLU A 326 -13.80 0.22 -12.82
C GLU A 326 -13.66 1.63 -12.26
N THR A 327 -12.87 1.78 -11.19
CA THR A 327 -12.62 3.09 -10.58
C THR A 327 -11.52 3.86 -11.32
N GLU A 328 -10.38 3.22 -11.60
CA GLU A 328 -9.20 3.87 -12.20
C GLU A 328 -9.42 4.24 -13.67
N PHE A 329 -10.20 3.43 -14.38
CA PHE A 329 -10.44 3.55 -15.81
C PHE A 329 -11.93 3.76 -16.11
N SER A 330 -12.64 4.47 -15.22
CA SER A 330 -14.09 4.68 -15.33
C SER A 330 -14.54 5.26 -16.67
N LYS A 331 -13.73 6.16 -17.25
CA LYS A 331 -14.02 6.76 -18.58
C LYS A 331 -13.89 5.72 -19.67
N GLU A 332 -12.78 4.98 -19.67
CA GLU A 332 -12.47 3.96 -20.66
C GLU A 332 -13.46 2.81 -20.57
N LEU A 333 -13.82 2.38 -19.37
CA LEU A 333 -14.73 1.26 -19.13
C LEU A 333 -16.20 1.61 -19.27
N SER A 334 -16.58 2.88 -19.37
CA SER A 334 -17.98 3.33 -19.48
C SER A 334 -18.82 2.49 -20.45
N SER A 335 -18.32 2.20 -21.66
CA SER A 335 -19.04 1.43 -22.70
C SER A 335 -19.19 -0.08 -22.41
N VAL A 336 -18.45 -0.61 -21.44
CA VAL A 336 -18.53 -2.02 -21.01
C VAL A 336 -19.04 -2.17 -19.58
N THR A 337 -19.22 -1.04 -18.87
CA THR A 337 -19.78 -0.94 -17.51
C THR A 337 -21.07 -0.10 -17.51
N ASP A 338 -21.81 -0.06 -18.62
CA ASP A 338 -23.07 0.70 -18.77
C ASP A 338 -24.10 0.39 -17.66
N ASP A 339 -23.90 -0.68 -16.90
CA ASP A 339 -24.70 -1.10 -15.75
C ASP A 339 -24.65 -0.15 -14.53
N TYR A 340 -23.74 0.84 -14.48
CA TYR A 340 -23.61 1.69 -13.28
C TYR A 340 -24.29 3.05 -13.35
N ASN A 341 -24.82 3.48 -14.50
CA ASN A 341 -25.43 4.80 -14.65
C ASN A 341 -26.94 4.78 -14.40
N PHE A 342 -27.31 4.47 -13.16
CA PHE A 342 -28.71 4.41 -12.72
C PHE A 342 -29.38 5.78 -12.83
N LYS A 343 -30.44 5.89 -13.64
CA LYS A 343 -31.27 7.10 -13.76
C LYS A 343 -32.33 7.17 -12.67
N THR A 344 -32.80 6.02 -12.19
CA THR A 344 -33.78 5.93 -11.11
C THR A 344 -33.33 4.97 -10.01
N ILE A 345 -33.91 5.12 -8.82
CA ILE A 345 -33.59 4.23 -7.70
C ILE A 345 -34.06 2.79 -7.95
N GLU A 346 -35.12 2.59 -8.74
CA GLU A 346 -35.62 1.26 -9.12
C GLU A 346 -34.61 0.50 -10.00
N GLU A 347 -33.89 1.21 -10.88
CA GLU A 347 -32.82 0.61 -11.67
C GLU A 347 -31.66 0.15 -10.76
N ALA A 348 -31.28 0.98 -9.78
CA ALA A 348 -30.27 0.64 -8.79
C ALA A 348 -30.69 -0.54 -7.89
N GLU A 349 -31.94 -0.55 -7.40
CA GLU A 349 -32.49 -1.64 -6.57
C GLU A 349 -32.51 -2.97 -7.34
N LYS A 350 -32.95 -2.94 -8.61
CA LYS A 350 -32.92 -4.14 -9.46
C LYS A 350 -31.50 -4.64 -9.69
N TYR A 351 -30.56 -3.74 -10.01
CA TYR A 351 -29.16 -4.11 -10.17
C TYR A 351 -28.60 -4.74 -8.89
N VAL A 352 -28.90 -4.15 -7.73
CA VAL A 352 -28.50 -4.70 -6.44
C VAL A 352 -29.11 -6.09 -6.26
N GLU A 353 -30.39 -6.32 -6.55
CA GLU A 353 -31.02 -7.65 -6.44
C GLU A 353 -30.25 -8.71 -7.23
N ASP A 354 -29.87 -8.39 -8.47
CA ASP A 354 -29.19 -9.33 -9.37
C ASP A 354 -27.74 -9.62 -8.94
N ASN A 355 -27.09 -8.68 -8.25
CA ASN A 355 -25.67 -8.76 -7.87
C ASN A 355 -25.43 -9.03 -6.37
N TYR A 356 -26.49 -9.12 -5.57
CA TYR A 356 -26.38 -9.29 -4.13
C TYR A 356 -26.19 -10.77 -3.74
N ASN A 357 -25.00 -11.09 -3.21
CA ASN A 357 -24.73 -12.43 -2.70
C ASN A 357 -25.21 -12.61 -1.26
N LYS A 358 -26.35 -13.29 -1.08
CA LYS A 358 -26.94 -13.60 0.25
C LYS A 358 -25.97 -14.30 1.22
N LYS A 359 -24.93 -14.99 0.74
CA LYS A 359 -23.93 -15.64 1.63
C LYS A 359 -23.09 -14.61 2.39
N ASP A 360 -23.03 -13.37 1.92
CA ASP A 360 -22.25 -12.30 2.51
C ASP A 360 -23.02 -11.50 3.57
N ASP A 361 -24.32 -11.76 3.78
CA ASP A 361 -25.16 -11.10 4.80
C ASP A 361 -24.55 -11.08 6.20
N LYS A 362 -23.87 -12.16 6.58
CA LYS A 362 -23.20 -12.27 7.88
C LYS A 362 -22.13 -11.19 8.08
N LYS A 363 -21.52 -10.69 7.00
CA LYS A 363 -20.49 -9.65 7.07
C LYS A 363 -21.07 -8.27 7.36
N VAL A 364 -22.33 -8.03 6.99
CA VAL A 364 -23.06 -6.76 7.14
C VAL A 364 -24.26 -6.89 8.09
N SER A 365 -24.21 -7.86 9.00
CA SER A 365 -25.25 -8.12 10.00
C SER A 365 -25.45 -6.96 10.97
N PHE A 366 -24.45 -6.08 11.09
CA PHE A 366 -24.50 -4.86 11.89
C PHE A 366 -25.38 -3.77 11.27
N ILE A 367 -25.77 -3.89 10.00
CA ILE A 367 -26.74 -3.01 9.36
C ILE A 367 -28.14 -3.52 9.71
N ASN A 368 -28.71 -2.94 10.77
CA ASN A 368 -30.05 -3.24 11.26
C ASN A 368 -31.11 -2.37 10.55
N ASN A 369 -32.40 -2.71 10.70
CA ASN A 369 -33.52 -1.96 10.12
C ASN A 369 -33.92 -0.72 10.94
N ASN A 370 -33.10 -0.27 11.89
CA ASN A 370 -33.48 0.82 12.80
C ASN A 370 -33.32 2.20 12.17
N TYR A 371 -32.57 2.29 11.07
CA TYR A 371 -32.29 3.52 10.37
C TYR A 371 -32.97 3.53 9.01
N LYS A 372 -33.70 4.61 8.74
CA LYS A 372 -34.47 4.81 7.51
C LYS A 372 -33.70 5.74 6.60
N VAL A 373 -33.30 5.23 5.43
CA VAL A 373 -32.72 6.06 4.36
C VAL A 373 -33.79 6.28 3.31
N LEU A 374 -34.06 7.53 2.99
CA LEU A 374 -35.05 7.90 1.99
C LEU A 374 -34.40 7.96 0.61
N ILE A 375 -35.21 7.77 -0.43
CA ILE A 375 -34.79 8.08 -1.80
C ILE A 375 -34.77 9.60 -2.00
N LYS A 376 -34.11 10.07 -3.06
CA LYS A 376 -33.81 11.51 -3.27
C LYS A 376 -35.01 12.45 -3.19
N ASP A 377 -36.18 12.03 -3.65
CA ASP A 377 -37.42 12.83 -3.62
C ASP A 377 -38.21 12.69 -2.30
N LYS A 378 -37.68 11.93 -1.34
CA LYS A 378 -38.26 11.65 -0.02
C LYS A 378 -39.62 10.93 -0.06
N SER A 379 -40.00 10.31 -1.19
CA SER A 379 -41.31 9.65 -1.35
C SER A 379 -41.42 8.31 -0.61
N ARG A 380 -40.31 7.58 -0.45
CA ARG A 380 -40.25 6.29 0.28
C ARG A 380 -38.84 6.00 0.81
N GLU A 381 -38.76 4.96 1.63
CA GLU A 381 -37.49 4.36 2.05
C GLU A 381 -36.87 3.53 0.91
N VAL A 382 -35.53 3.56 0.82
CA VAL A 382 -34.78 2.66 -0.06
C VAL A 382 -34.73 1.26 0.56
N GLU A 383 -34.67 0.23 -0.27
CA GLU A 383 -34.49 -1.13 0.23
C GLU A 383 -33.18 -1.29 1.03
N ASN A 384 -33.26 -1.89 2.22
CA ASN A 384 -32.08 -2.15 3.08
C ASN A 384 -31.00 -2.99 2.35
N LYS A 385 -31.39 -3.78 1.35
CA LYS A 385 -30.43 -4.53 0.52
C LYS A 385 -29.44 -3.60 -0.19
N VAL A 386 -29.88 -2.43 -0.64
CA VAL A 386 -29.01 -1.39 -1.25
C VAL A 386 -27.99 -0.89 -0.24
N LEU A 387 -28.42 -0.59 0.99
CA LEU A 387 -27.51 -0.13 2.05
C LEU A 387 -26.46 -1.19 2.40
N LYS A 388 -26.87 -2.46 2.50
CA LYS A 388 -25.95 -3.59 2.71
C LYS A 388 -24.98 -3.78 1.55
N TYR A 389 -25.46 -3.62 0.32
CA TYR A 389 -24.65 -3.72 -0.88
C TYR A 389 -23.51 -2.70 -0.87
N ILE A 390 -23.80 -1.44 -0.54
CA ILE A 390 -22.78 -0.38 -0.41
C ILE A 390 -21.62 -0.82 0.50
N TYR A 391 -21.93 -1.36 1.68
CA TYR A 391 -20.91 -1.82 2.62
C TYR A 391 -20.14 -3.06 2.13
N LEU A 392 -20.83 -4.01 1.49
CA LEU A 392 -20.19 -5.18 0.90
C LEU A 392 -19.19 -4.80 -0.18
N GLU A 393 -19.51 -3.79 -0.99
CA GLU A 393 -18.65 -3.33 -2.07
C GLU A 393 -17.33 -2.77 -1.53
N TYR A 394 -17.37 -1.96 -0.47
CA TYR A 394 -16.17 -1.47 0.21
C TYR A 394 -15.41 -2.56 1.00
N LEU A 395 -16.11 -3.54 1.59
CA LEU A 395 -15.47 -4.66 2.29
C LEU A 395 -14.57 -5.52 1.37
N VAL A 396 -14.87 -5.56 0.07
CA VAL A 396 -14.05 -6.30 -0.91
C VAL A 396 -12.69 -5.63 -1.14
N LEU A 397 -12.60 -4.30 -1.01
CA LEU A 397 -11.37 -3.53 -1.27
C LEU A 397 -10.29 -3.69 -0.18
N LYS A 398 -10.64 -4.23 0.99
CA LYS A 398 -9.73 -4.41 2.15
C LYS A 398 -9.01 -3.10 2.52
N ARG A 399 -7.70 -2.99 2.26
CA ARG A 399 -6.85 -1.83 2.61
C ARG A 399 -6.63 -0.87 1.43
N ASP A 400 -6.96 -1.29 0.21
CA ASP A 400 -6.83 -0.48 -1.01
C ASP A 400 -8.12 0.32 -1.26
N ILE A 401 -8.61 0.96 -0.20
CA ILE A 401 -9.89 1.65 -0.24
C ILE A 401 -9.75 2.92 -1.07
N LYS A 402 -10.72 3.09 -1.95
CA LYS A 402 -10.89 4.27 -2.80
C LYS A 402 -12.37 4.51 -3.04
N ARG A 403 -12.71 5.74 -3.43
CA ARG A 403 -14.07 6.11 -3.76
C ARG A 403 -14.56 5.35 -4.99
N LEU A 404 -15.72 4.70 -4.90
CA LEU A 404 -16.27 3.85 -5.96
C LEU A 404 -17.35 4.62 -6.73
N SER A 405 -17.12 4.88 -8.02
CA SER A 405 -18.07 5.62 -8.88
C SER A 405 -19.45 4.96 -8.96
N GLN A 406 -19.48 3.62 -9.02
CA GLN A 406 -20.72 2.85 -8.95
C GLN A 406 -21.54 3.19 -7.69
N ILE A 407 -20.87 3.26 -6.53
CA ILE A 407 -21.55 3.58 -5.28
C ILE A 407 -21.98 5.04 -5.28
N ASP A 408 -21.17 5.97 -5.82
CA ASP A 408 -21.57 7.36 -5.98
C ASP A 408 -22.89 7.46 -6.78
N ASN A 409 -23.04 6.69 -7.87
CA ASN A 409 -24.27 6.68 -8.67
C ASN A 409 -25.50 6.18 -7.89
N ILE A 410 -25.34 5.20 -6.99
CA ILE A 410 -26.41 4.76 -6.09
C ILE A 410 -26.70 5.84 -5.04
N VAL A 411 -25.68 6.35 -4.36
CA VAL A 411 -25.81 7.34 -3.27
C VAL A 411 -26.43 8.64 -3.78
N ASN A 412 -26.15 9.04 -5.02
CA ASN A 412 -26.72 10.23 -5.66
C ASN A 412 -28.23 10.14 -5.92
N LEU A 413 -28.82 8.94 -5.82
CA LEU A 413 -30.26 8.66 -5.90
C LEU A 413 -30.93 8.57 -4.52
N LEU A 414 -30.17 8.69 -3.44
CA LEU A 414 -30.66 8.74 -2.07
C LEU A 414 -30.83 10.18 -1.59
N ASP A 415 -31.67 10.36 -0.58
CA ASP A 415 -31.70 11.60 0.17
C ASP A 415 -30.42 11.75 1.01
N LYS A 416 -29.70 12.85 0.79
CA LYS A 416 -28.37 13.08 1.36
C LYS A 416 -28.40 13.12 2.89
N GLU A 417 -29.38 13.79 3.48
CA GLU A 417 -29.47 13.98 4.94
C GLU A 417 -29.69 12.65 5.66
N SER A 418 -30.70 11.88 5.22
CA SER A 418 -30.99 10.57 5.80
C SER A 418 -29.85 9.55 5.58
N PHE A 419 -29.17 9.59 4.43
CA PHE A 419 -28.01 8.73 4.18
C PHE A 419 -26.82 9.07 5.09
N ILE A 420 -26.49 10.36 5.26
CA ILE A 420 -25.40 10.79 6.14
C ILE A 420 -25.67 10.40 7.59
N GLU A 421 -26.90 10.61 8.06
CA GLU A 421 -27.29 10.23 9.43
C GLU A 421 -27.21 8.70 9.63
N PHE A 422 -27.62 7.92 8.62
CA PHE A 422 -27.46 6.46 8.64
C PHE A 422 -26.00 6.02 8.78
N ILE A 423 -25.10 6.46 7.89
CA ILE A 423 -23.69 6.03 7.93
C ILE A 423 -22.96 6.52 9.18
N LYS A 424 -23.31 7.71 9.70
CA LYS A 424 -22.83 8.24 10.98
C LYS A 424 -23.22 7.34 12.14
N ASN A 425 -24.48 6.91 12.19
CA ASN A 425 -24.98 6.06 13.25
C ASN A 425 -24.38 4.66 13.19
N ILE A 426 -24.24 4.07 12.00
CA ILE A 426 -23.53 2.79 11.84
C ILE A 426 -22.09 2.90 12.34
N TYR A 427 -21.37 3.97 12.01
CA TYR A 427 -20.02 4.17 12.54
C TYR A 427 -20.02 4.28 14.07
N ASN A 428 -20.91 5.09 14.64
CA ASN A 428 -20.98 5.30 16.09
C ASN A 428 -21.34 4.03 16.88
N GLU A 429 -22.23 3.18 16.34
CA GLU A 429 -22.63 1.93 16.98
C GLU A 429 -21.56 0.83 16.87
N THR A 430 -20.86 0.77 15.74
CA THR A 430 -20.02 -0.40 15.41
C THR A 430 -18.54 -0.18 15.58
N ASN A 431 -18.07 1.07 15.46
CA ASN A 431 -16.65 1.45 15.39
C ASN A 431 -15.83 0.62 14.38
N LYS A 432 -16.47 0.10 13.32
CA LYS A 432 -15.80 -0.70 12.28
C LYS A 432 -15.05 0.20 11.30
N GLU A 433 -13.86 -0.23 10.88
CA GLU A 433 -13.04 0.49 9.88
C GLU A 433 -13.84 0.79 8.59
N THR A 434 -14.55 -0.19 8.03
CA THR A 434 -15.40 0.02 6.84
C THR A 434 -16.47 1.09 7.05
N ALA A 435 -17.09 1.14 8.22
CA ALA A 435 -18.07 2.17 8.54
C ALA A 435 -17.39 3.55 8.64
N ALA A 436 -16.20 3.63 9.21
CA ALA A 436 -15.40 4.85 9.25
C ALA A 436 -15.07 5.35 7.83
N PHE A 437 -14.65 4.45 6.93
CA PHE A 437 -14.32 4.82 5.54
C PHE A 437 -15.53 5.35 4.78
N ILE A 438 -16.68 4.65 4.85
CA ILE A 438 -17.91 5.10 4.20
C ILE A 438 -18.37 6.42 4.80
N TYR A 439 -18.37 6.56 6.13
CA TYR A 439 -18.76 7.80 6.78
C TYR A 439 -17.84 8.96 6.37
N CYS A 440 -16.53 8.75 6.27
CA CYS A 440 -15.61 9.77 5.78
C CYS A 440 -15.84 10.16 4.32
N LEU A 441 -16.10 9.18 3.43
CA LEU A 441 -16.28 9.45 2.00
C LEU A 441 -17.55 10.28 1.72
N TYR A 442 -18.61 10.10 2.50
CA TYR A 442 -19.93 10.69 2.22
C TYR A 442 -20.44 11.68 3.27
N GLY A 443 -19.93 11.64 4.50
CA GLY A 443 -20.38 12.46 5.63
C GLY A 443 -19.73 13.83 5.74
N GLY A 444 -18.77 14.14 4.86
CA GLY A 444 -18.14 15.46 4.78
C GLY A 444 -17.35 15.85 6.02
N TYR A 445 -17.29 17.16 6.31
CA TYR A 445 -16.49 17.74 7.38
C TYR A 445 -16.71 17.09 8.75
N GLU A 446 -17.97 16.94 9.17
CA GLU A 446 -18.31 16.36 10.48
C GLU A 446 -17.85 14.90 10.61
N ALA A 447 -17.78 14.15 9.52
CA ALA A 447 -17.27 12.78 9.54
C ALA A 447 -15.77 12.74 9.84
N ILE A 448 -14.98 13.54 9.11
CA ILE A 448 -13.53 13.63 9.29
C ILE A 448 -13.22 14.06 10.73
N LYS A 449 -13.91 15.09 11.23
CA LYS A 449 -13.76 15.59 12.60
C LYS A 449 -14.07 14.52 13.65
N ASN A 450 -15.23 13.86 13.52
CA ASN A 450 -15.67 12.86 14.51
C ASN A 450 -14.79 11.63 14.52
N ILE A 451 -14.30 11.19 13.35
CA ILE A 451 -13.41 10.04 13.27
C ILE A 451 -12.02 10.39 13.78
N TYR A 452 -11.43 11.53 13.38
CA TYR A 452 -10.13 11.96 13.88
C TYR A 452 -10.11 12.14 15.41
N LYS A 453 -11.18 12.67 16.00
CA LYS A 453 -11.32 12.78 17.47
C LYS A 453 -11.21 11.42 18.18
N LYS A 454 -11.69 10.34 17.57
CA LYS A 454 -11.64 8.98 18.11
C LYS A 454 -10.33 8.25 17.77
N GLU A 455 -9.86 8.38 16.54
CA GLU A 455 -8.76 7.59 15.94
C GLU A 455 -7.45 8.38 15.85
N LYS A 456 -7.19 9.26 16.83
CA LYS A 456 -6.10 10.23 16.80
C LYS A 456 -4.72 9.58 16.62
N ASP A 457 -3.93 10.12 15.69
CA ASP A 457 -2.56 9.72 15.39
C ASP A 457 -2.44 8.22 15.05
N THR A 458 -3.29 7.72 14.15
CA THR A 458 -3.28 6.32 13.69
C THR A 458 -3.06 6.22 12.17
N LYS A 459 -2.72 5.02 11.69
CA LYS A 459 -2.70 4.74 10.24
C LYS A 459 -4.09 4.93 9.60
N LEU A 460 -5.16 4.65 10.37
CA LEU A 460 -6.54 4.87 9.94
C LEU A 460 -6.84 6.36 9.72
N SER A 461 -6.40 7.25 10.63
CA SER A 461 -6.58 8.69 10.44
C SER A 461 -5.86 9.22 9.19
N LEU A 462 -4.65 8.73 8.91
CA LEU A 462 -3.92 9.13 7.69
C LEU A 462 -4.60 8.61 6.41
N LEU A 463 -5.10 7.37 6.41
CA LEU A 463 -5.84 6.84 5.27
C LEU A 463 -7.13 7.63 5.01
N ILE A 464 -7.83 8.05 6.08
CA ILE A 464 -9.01 8.90 5.99
C ILE A 464 -8.70 10.26 5.38
N ILE A 465 -7.60 10.88 5.80
CA ILE A 465 -7.13 12.15 5.23
C ILE A 465 -6.77 11.95 3.76
N LYS A 466 -6.07 10.87 3.41
CA LYS A 466 -5.72 10.53 2.03
C LYS A 466 -6.96 10.41 1.12
N LEU A 467 -8.06 9.87 1.63
CA LEU A 467 -9.34 9.79 0.92
C LEU A 467 -10.05 11.13 0.75
N ASN A 468 -9.63 12.17 1.49
CA ASN A 468 -10.27 13.48 1.56
C ASN A 468 -9.29 14.64 1.36
N ILE A 469 -8.18 14.44 0.62
CA ILE A 469 -7.13 15.46 0.42
C ILE A 469 -7.62 16.74 -0.25
N GLU A 470 -8.80 16.73 -0.88
CA GLU A 470 -9.43 17.92 -1.45
C GLU A 470 -10.07 18.82 -0.38
N SER A 471 -10.25 18.31 0.84
CA SER A 471 -10.77 19.07 1.97
C SER A 471 -9.67 19.87 2.65
N LYS A 472 -9.81 21.21 2.67
CA LYS A 472 -8.92 22.11 3.44
C LYS A 472 -8.81 21.68 4.92
N TYR A 473 -9.89 21.15 5.50
CA TYR A 473 -9.87 20.66 6.87
C TYR A 473 -9.04 19.37 7.04
N ALA A 474 -9.13 18.43 6.08
CA ALA A 474 -8.29 17.24 6.11
C ALA A 474 -6.81 17.59 6.02
N LEU A 475 -6.45 18.57 5.18
CA LEU A 475 -5.08 19.07 5.06
C LEU A 475 -4.59 19.80 6.32
N ARG A 476 -5.47 20.55 7.01
CA ARG A 476 -5.16 21.12 8.33
C ARG A 476 -4.90 20.04 9.39
N ILE A 477 -5.72 18.98 9.41
CA ILE A 477 -5.48 17.83 10.31
C ILE A 477 -4.16 17.15 9.95
N LEU A 478 -3.86 16.98 8.66
CA LEU A 478 -2.61 16.38 8.20
C LEU A 478 -1.41 17.12 8.76
N TYR A 479 -1.42 18.45 8.64
CA TYR A 479 -0.39 19.31 9.20
C TYR A 479 -0.35 19.25 10.74
N GLU A 480 -1.50 19.22 11.45
CA GLU A 480 -1.53 19.02 12.90
C GLU A 480 -0.91 17.67 13.31
N ILE A 481 -1.19 16.58 12.60
CA ILE A 481 -0.60 15.27 12.87
C ILE A 481 0.91 15.34 12.68
N TYR A 482 1.37 15.86 11.54
CA TYR A 482 2.78 15.99 11.23
C TYR A 482 3.55 16.81 12.29
N SER A 483 3.02 17.98 12.65
CA SER A 483 3.68 18.89 13.61
C SER A 483 3.64 18.35 15.05
N SER A 484 2.52 17.76 15.48
CA SER A 484 2.29 17.51 16.91
C SER A 484 2.39 16.06 17.38
N THR A 485 2.32 15.07 16.48
CA THR A 485 2.33 13.66 16.89
C THR A 485 3.66 13.27 17.55
N LYS A 486 3.65 12.32 18.50
CA LYS A 486 4.88 11.74 19.07
C LYS A 486 5.29 10.43 18.41
N LYS A 487 4.47 9.89 17.51
CA LYS A 487 4.70 8.61 16.84
C LYS A 487 5.49 8.84 15.56
N SER A 488 6.78 8.47 15.54
CA SER A 488 7.67 8.69 14.39
C SER A 488 7.14 8.10 13.09
N GLU A 489 6.59 6.88 13.12
CA GLU A 489 6.01 6.21 11.95
C GLU A 489 4.82 7.00 11.36
N VAL A 490 3.94 7.52 12.22
CA VAL A 490 2.78 8.33 11.79
C VAL A 490 3.25 9.68 11.25
N ARG A 491 4.26 10.29 11.89
CA ARG A 491 4.85 11.56 11.42
C ARG A 491 5.46 11.41 10.03
N TYR A 492 6.20 10.33 9.80
CA TYR A 492 6.83 10.03 8.52
C TYR A 492 5.79 9.82 7.40
N GLU A 493 4.75 9.04 7.66
CA GLU A 493 3.66 8.84 6.71
C GLU A 493 2.87 10.14 6.43
N ALA A 494 2.68 10.97 7.45
CA ALA A 494 2.07 12.30 7.28
C ALA A 494 2.93 13.20 6.39
N TYR A 495 4.25 13.22 6.60
CA TYR A 495 5.20 13.96 5.77
C TYR A 495 5.15 13.52 4.30
N ASN A 496 5.16 12.21 4.03
CA ASN A 496 5.04 11.69 2.67
C ASN A 496 3.73 12.12 1.99
N LEU A 497 2.62 12.16 2.73
CA LEU A 497 1.34 12.63 2.21
C LEU A 497 1.35 14.14 1.95
N ILE A 498 2.03 14.93 2.80
CA ILE A 498 2.23 16.37 2.56
C ILE A 498 3.04 16.57 1.27
N GLU A 499 4.13 15.82 1.06
CA GLU A 499 4.90 15.83 -0.19
C GLU A 499 4.06 15.51 -1.43
N GLU A 500 3.18 14.50 -1.35
CA GLU A 500 2.21 14.20 -2.43
C GLU A 500 1.28 15.38 -2.72
N VAL A 501 0.77 16.04 -1.67
CA VAL A 501 -0.16 17.18 -1.79
C VAL A 501 0.56 18.42 -2.33
N MET A 502 1.74 18.76 -1.83
CA MET A 502 2.54 19.91 -2.29
C MET A 502 2.86 19.80 -3.78
N LYS A 503 3.26 18.61 -4.24
CA LYS A 503 3.50 18.33 -5.67
C LYS A 503 2.22 18.49 -6.50
N LYS A 504 1.08 18.01 -6.00
CA LYS A 504 -0.21 18.13 -6.70
C LYS A 504 -0.70 19.58 -6.78
N MET A 505 -0.43 20.38 -5.75
CA MET A 505 -0.84 21.78 -5.66
C MET A 505 0.19 22.75 -6.27
N ASN A 506 1.41 22.30 -6.52
CA ASN A 506 2.54 23.12 -6.97
C ASN A 506 2.83 24.30 -6.02
N ILE A 507 2.95 24.00 -4.72
CA ILE A 507 3.25 24.97 -3.66
C ILE A 507 4.47 24.54 -2.85
N SER A 508 5.13 25.49 -2.18
CA SER A 508 6.25 25.18 -1.28
C SER A 508 5.75 24.69 0.09
N TYR A 509 6.67 24.16 0.90
CA TYR A 509 6.36 23.71 2.26
C TYR A 509 5.89 24.86 3.16
N GLU A 510 6.52 26.02 3.08
CA GLU A 510 6.15 27.20 3.87
C GLU A 510 4.75 27.70 3.49
N GLU A 511 4.41 27.68 2.19
CA GLU A 511 3.08 28.03 1.73
C GLU A 511 2.03 27.00 2.19
N PHE A 512 2.35 25.70 2.15
CA PHE A 512 1.50 24.65 2.70
C PHE A 512 1.24 24.87 4.19
N GLU A 513 2.30 25.09 4.97
CA GLU A 513 2.25 25.35 6.40
C GLU A 513 1.37 26.57 6.74
N LEU A 514 1.51 27.68 6.01
CA LEU A 514 0.67 28.87 6.17
C LEU A 514 -0.80 28.60 5.81
N ARG A 515 -1.07 28.01 4.63
CA ARG A 515 -2.45 27.74 4.15
C ARG A 515 -3.22 26.80 5.06
N PHE A 516 -2.53 25.83 5.65
CA PHE A 516 -3.13 24.77 6.47
C PHE A 516 -2.78 24.88 7.96
N SER A 517 -2.32 26.06 8.40
CA SER A 517 -2.17 26.40 9.80
C SER A 517 -3.49 26.23 10.57
N PRO A 518 -3.45 25.72 11.81
CA PRO A 518 -4.63 25.54 12.64
C PRO A 518 -5.28 26.87 13.01
N ASP A 519 -6.61 26.95 12.86
CA ASP A 519 -7.43 28.07 13.37
C ASP A 519 -7.99 27.81 14.77
N PHE A 520 -7.71 26.63 15.33
CA PHE A 520 -8.28 26.11 16.57
C PHE A 520 -9.79 26.32 16.69
N SER A 521 -10.53 26.22 15.58
CA SER A 521 -11.99 26.41 15.51
C SER A 521 -12.49 27.78 15.99
N PHE A 522 -11.65 28.81 15.94
CA PHE A 522 -12.09 30.19 16.09
C PHE A 522 -12.63 30.71 14.75
N ASN A 523 -13.71 31.49 14.80
CA ASN A 523 -14.20 32.22 13.63
C ASN A 523 -13.34 33.47 13.37
N SER A 524 -13.60 34.15 12.25
CA SER A 524 -12.90 35.38 11.86
C SER A 524 -12.94 36.51 12.92
N GLN A 525 -13.90 36.50 13.84
CA GLN A 525 -14.01 37.47 14.93
C GLN A 525 -13.18 37.06 16.17
N GLY A 526 -12.45 35.95 16.11
CA GLY A 526 -11.69 35.43 17.25
C GLY A 526 -12.60 34.80 18.32
N GLU A 527 -13.79 34.33 17.95
CA GLU A 527 -14.72 33.67 18.87
C GLU A 527 -14.81 32.16 18.59
N ARG A 528 -14.86 31.36 19.66
CA ARG A 528 -15.12 29.92 19.60
C ARG A 528 -16.24 29.54 20.54
N LEU A 529 -17.34 29.01 20.00
CA LEU A 529 -18.43 28.49 20.82
C LEU A 529 -18.00 27.20 21.53
N LEU A 530 -18.20 27.12 22.84
CA LEU A 530 -17.97 25.89 23.61
C LEU A 530 -19.28 25.10 23.77
N ASN A 531 -20.36 25.80 24.11
CA ASN A 531 -21.72 25.29 24.21
C ASN A 531 -22.74 26.45 24.14
N GLU A 532 -24.01 26.19 24.43
CA GLU A 532 -25.07 27.22 24.40
C GLU A 532 -24.87 28.36 25.42
N ASP A 533 -24.05 28.14 26.46
CA ASP A 533 -23.87 29.07 27.58
C ASP A 533 -22.56 29.86 27.50
N TYR A 534 -21.53 29.29 26.88
CA TYR A 534 -20.17 29.79 26.96
C TYR A 534 -19.45 29.81 25.61
N LYS A 535 -18.63 30.85 25.42
CA LYS A 535 -17.69 30.98 24.30
C LYS A 535 -16.31 31.43 24.79
N LEU A 536 -15.28 31.15 23.99
CA LEU A 536 -13.95 31.71 24.15
C LEU A 536 -13.76 32.90 23.22
N ILE A 537 -13.04 33.90 23.71
CA ILE A 537 -12.60 35.08 22.96
C ILE A 537 -11.07 35.07 22.93
N LEU A 538 -10.50 35.20 21.74
CA LEU A 538 -9.07 35.39 21.52
C LEU A 538 -8.73 36.88 21.60
N ASN A 539 -8.04 37.27 22.65
CA ASN A 539 -7.64 38.66 22.91
C ASN A 539 -6.49 39.10 21.99
N SER A 540 -6.21 40.41 21.97
CA SER A 540 -5.13 41.01 21.17
C SER A 540 -3.73 40.53 21.57
N ASP A 541 -3.53 40.16 22.83
CA ASP A 541 -2.30 39.58 23.38
C ASP A 541 -2.23 38.04 23.24
N TYR A 542 -3.12 37.45 22.45
CA TYR A 542 -3.28 36.01 22.23
C TYR A 542 -3.74 35.21 23.45
N SER A 543 -4.12 35.89 24.53
CA SER A 543 -4.73 35.25 25.69
C SER A 543 -6.19 34.85 25.41
N LEU A 544 -6.70 33.90 26.20
CA LEU A 544 -8.06 33.38 26.06
C LEU A 544 -8.95 33.81 27.23
N SER A 545 -9.99 34.55 26.90
CA SER A 545 -11.05 34.95 27.82
C SER A 545 -12.27 34.05 27.67
N LEU A 546 -12.85 33.64 28.81
CA LEU A 546 -14.09 32.87 28.85
C LEU A 546 -15.25 33.84 28.98
N PHE A 547 -16.24 33.74 28.09
CA PHE A 547 -17.38 34.64 28.05
C PHE A 547 -18.69 33.89 28.30
N ASP A 548 -19.50 34.41 29.22
CA ASP A 548 -20.85 33.94 29.50
C ASP A 548 -21.83 34.63 28.56
N ILE A 549 -22.43 33.84 27.66
CA ILE A 549 -23.32 34.32 26.59
C ILE A 549 -24.62 34.82 27.19
N LYS A 550 -25.18 34.10 28.16
CA LYS A 550 -26.48 34.44 28.78
C LYS A 550 -26.41 35.75 29.56
N ASN A 551 -25.32 35.98 30.27
CA ASN A 551 -25.13 37.17 31.11
C ASN A 551 -24.36 38.29 30.40
N ASN A 552 -23.99 38.09 29.14
CA ASN A 552 -23.20 39.02 28.32
C ASN A 552 -21.96 39.57 29.06
N LYS A 553 -21.17 38.68 29.67
CA LYS A 553 -20.07 39.08 30.56
C LYS A 553 -18.88 38.15 30.47
N GLU A 554 -17.68 38.74 30.50
CA GLU A 554 -16.42 38.01 30.62
C GLU A 554 -16.20 37.47 32.06
N LEU A 555 -15.79 36.20 32.14
CA LEU A 555 -15.55 35.48 33.37
C LEU A 555 -14.06 35.46 33.74
N LYS A 556 -13.75 35.96 34.94
CA LYS A 556 -12.37 35.93 35.48
C LYS A 556 -11.89 34.54 35.87
N LYS A 557 -12.81 33.59 36.09
CA LYS A 557 -12.52 32.21 36.50
C LYS A 557 -13.53 31.26 35.85
N ILE A 558 -13.11 30.01 35.65
CA ILE A 558 -13.99 28.94 35.18
C ILE A 558 -15.06 28.69 36.25
N PRO A 559 -16.36 28.61 35.89
CA PRO A 559 -17.45 28.31 36.83
C PRO A 559 -17.26 27.00 37.60
N GLN A 560 -17.85 26.89 38.79
CA GLN A 560 -17.69 25.74 39.66
C GLN A 560 -18.38 24.47 39.15
N ASN A 561 -19.47 24.61 38.38
CA ASN A 561 -20.21 23.52 37.73
C ASN A 561 -19.93 23.44 36.22
N PHE A 562 -18.71 23.78 35.81
CA PHE A 562 -18.32 23.74 34.40
C PHE A 562 -17.95 22.31 33.98
N ASP A 563 -18.26 21.95 32.74
CA ASP A 563 -17.94 20.64 32.17
C ASP A 563 -16.42 20.38 32.20
N GLU A 564 -16.01 19.23 32.74
CA GLU A 564 -14.58 18.92 32.93
C GLU A 564 -13.85 18.65 31.60
N ASP A 565 -14.53 18.13 30.57
CA ASP A 565 -13.93 17.94 29.24
C ASP A 565 -13.67 19.31 28.58
N LEU A 566 -14.63 20.25 28.69
CA LEU A 566 -14.45 21.61 28.20
C LEU A 566 -13.34 22.34 28.96
N LYS A 567 -13.18 22.09 30.26
CA LYS A 567 -12.12 22.68 31.09
C LYS A 567 -10.73 22.19 30.71
N ASP A 568 -10.59 20.90 30.42
CA ASP A 568 -9.34 20.32 29.89
C ASP A 568 -9.03 20.89 28.50
N GLU A 569 -10.04 21.01 27.63
CA GLU A 569 -9.92 21.62 26.31
C GLU A 569 -9.41 23.07 26.38
N ILE A 570 -10.01 23.92 27.23
CA ILE A 570 -9.56 25.31 27.46
C ILE A 570 -8.12 25.33 27.95
N THR A 571 -7.76 24.44 28.88
CA THR A 571 -6.42 24.38 29.45
C THR A 571 -5.37 23.99 28.40
N LYS A 572 -5.70 23.07 27.50
CA LYS A 572 -4.84 22.69 26.36
C LYS A 572 -4.68 23.84 25.37
N LEU A 573 -5.77 24.54 25.01
CA LEU A 573 -5.73 25.69 24.10
C LEU A 573 -4.86 26.82 24.66
N ARG A 574 -4.98 27.14 25.95
CA ARG A 574 -4.15 28.14 26.63
C ARG A 574 -2.64 27.86 26.56
N LYS A 575 -2.23 26.60 26.33
CA LYS A 575 -0.82 26.23 26.12
C LYS A 575 -0.45 26.20 24.64
N LYS A 576 -1.35 25.72 23.78
CA LYS A 576 -1.09 25.56 22.34
C LYS A 576 -0.99 26.90 21.61
N ILE A 577 -1.89 27.84 21.89
CA ILE A 577 -1.95 29.11 21.15
C ILE A 577 -0.65 29.92 21.31
N PRO A 578 -0.11 30.17 22.52
CA PRO A 578 1.15 30.90 22.63
C PRO A 578 2.33 30.23 21.92
N SER A 579 2.40 28.89 21.92
CA SER A 579 3.42 28.16 21.14
C SER A 579 3.24 28.40 19.65
N PHE A 580 2.03 28.19 19.14
CA PHE A 580 1.68 28.41 17.74
C PHE A 580 2.05 29.84 17.29
N MET A 581 1.71 30.85 18.09
CA MET A 581 2.03 32.24 17.76
C MET A 581 3.54 32.47 17.71
N LYS A 582 4.31 31.91 18.65
CA LYS A 582 5.77 32.02 18.67
C LYS A 582 6.42 31.33 17.45
N ASP A 583 5.96 30.13 17.13
CA ASP A 583 6.50 29.33 16.03
C ASP A 583 6.16 30.02 14.69
N THR A 584 4.92 30.50 14.54
CA THR A 584 4.49 31.28 13.36
C THR A 584 5.23 32.60 13.22
N SER A 585 5.50 33.33 14.32
CA SER A 585 6.35 34.54 14.27
C SER A 585 7.75 34.23 13.72
N SER A 586 8.31 33.07 14.05
CA SER A 586 9.64 32.66 13.60
C SER A 586 9.63 32.30 12.11
N LEU A 587 8.61 31.58 11.65
CA LEU A 587 8.37 31.32 10.23
C LEU A 587 8.20 32.62 9.43
N LEU A 588 7.39 33.57 9.92
CA LEU A 588 7.19 34.86 9.25
C LEU A 588 8.48 35.70 9.22
N ALA A 589 9.39 35.52 10.17
CA ALA A 589 10.71 36.16 10.13
C ALA A 589 11.58 35.61 9.00
N VAL A 590 11.55 34.29 8.77
CA VAL A 590 12.23 33.65 7.64
C VAL A 590 11.61 34.13 6.31
N LEU A 591 10.29 34.21 6.23
CA LEU A 591 9.58 34.69 5.05
C LEU A 591 9.80 36.18 4.77
N LEU A 592 9.99 36.98 5.83
CA LEU A 592 10.39 38.38 5.71
C LEU A 592 11.77 38.50 5.06
N ALA A 593 12.71 37.60 5.41
CA ALA A 593 14.05 37.58 4.83
C ALA A 593 14.03 37.15 3.36
N SER A 594 13.28 36.09 3.01
CA SER A 594 13.19 35.59 1.63
C SER A 594 12.38 36.49 0.70
N GLY A 595 11.49 37.32 1.24
CA GLY A 595 10.68 38.24 0.46
C GLY A 595 9.59 37.58 -0.37
N GLU A 596 9.03 36.49 0.14
CA GLU A 596 7.89 35.80 -0.47
C GLU A 596 6.70 36.74 -0.67
N LYS A 597 6.01 36.55 -1.80
CA LYS A 597 4.88 37.36 -2.25
C LYS A 597 3.70 36.45 -2.58
N TYR A 598 2.52 36.90 -2.22
CA TYR A 598 1.27 36.16 -2.41
C TYR A 598 0.30 37.01 -3.22
N SER A 599 -0.43 36.40 -4.15
CA SER A 599 -1.62 37.05 -4.72
C SER A 599 -2.61 37.42 -3.62
N TYR A 600 -3.47 38.42 -3.86
CA TYR A 600 -4.47 38.85 -2.87
C TYR A 600 -5.35 37.70 -2.38
N ASP A 601 -5.80 36.80 -3.25
CA ASP A 601 -6.63 35.65 -2.86
C ASP A 601 -5.92 34.72 -1.86
N VAL A 602 -4.63 34.48 -2.08
CA VAL A 602 -3.82 33.64 -1.20
C VAL A 602 -3.54 34.36 0.12
N PHE A 603 -3.20 35.65 0.08
CA PHE A 603 -3.05 36.47 1.27
C PHE A 603 -4.34 36.48 2.10
N LYS A 604 -5.50 36.66 1.45
CA LYS A 604 -6.80 36.64 2.11
C LYS A 604 -7.09 35.28 2.73
N ASP A 605 -6.87 34.18 2.01
CA ASP A 605 -7.12 32.82 2.50
C ASP A 605 -6.24 32.43 3.69
N ILE A 606 -4.97 32.86 3.67
CA ILE A 606 -3.99 32.59 4.74
C ILE A 606 -4.20 33.53 5.90
N PHE A 607 -4.15 34.83 5.68
CA PHE A 607 -4.02 35.84 6.71
C PHE A 607 -5.35 36.43 7.13
N ILE A 608 -6.33 36.60 6.25
CA ILE A 608 -7.59 37.26 6.62
C ILE A 608 -8.62 36.26 7.13
N ASP A 609 -8.84 35.17 6.40
CA ASP A 609 -9.90 34.20 6.67
C ASP A 609 -9.56 33.23 7.82
N ASN A 610 -8.27 33.10 8.17
CA ASN A 610 -7.84 32.32 9.32
C ASN A 610 -7.74 33.21 10.56
N ALA A 611 -8.57 32.92 11.57
CA ALA A 611 -8.65 33.69 12.82
C ALA A 611 -7.31 33.90 13.53
N MET A 612 -6.44 32.90 13.52
CA MET A 612 -5.13 32.99 14.17
C MET A 612 -4.16 33.84 13.35
N MET A 613 -4.17 33.67 12.03
CA MET A 613 -3.31 34.43 11.12
C MET A 613 -3.74 35.89 10.95
N ASN A 614 -5.03 36.19 11.14
CA ASN A 614 -5.60 37.54 11.06
C ASN A 614 -4.97 38.51 12.04
N ARG A 615 -4.51 38.00 13.18
CA ARG A 615 -3.75 38.79 14.13
C ARG A 615 -2.41 39.25 13.57
N PHE A 616 -1.69 38.39 12.85
CA PHE A 616 -0.48 38.79 12.14
C PHE A 616 -0.80 39.79 11.03
N ALA A 617 -1.88 39.57 10.29
CA ALA A 617 -2.33 40.49 9.23
C ALA A 617 -2.52 41.92 9.74
N SER A 618 -3.19 42.06 10.89
CA SER A 618 -3.58 43.36 11.47
C SER A 618 -2.48 44.05 12.29
N SER A 619 -1.44 43.32 12.70
CA SER A 619 -0.33 43.84 13.52
C SER A 619 0.99 44.03 12.76
N LEU A 620 1.12 43.47 11.56
CA LEU A 620 2.28 43.62 10.70
C LEU A 620 2.00 44.61 9.56
N ILE A 621 3.09 45.13 8.98
CA ILE A 621 3.07 46.01 7.82
C ILE A 621 3.39 45.20 6.57
N TRP A 622 2.70 45.49 5.48
CA TRP A 622 2.75 44.74 4.23
C TRP A 622 3.14 45.65 3.08
N ASN A 623 3.85 45.12 2.09
CA ASN A 623 4.10 45.77 0.82
C ASN A 623 3.09 45.28 -0.21
N LEU A 624 2.62 46.21 -1.04
CA LEU A 624 1.77 45.95 -2.20
C LEU A 624 2.60 46.12 -3.47
N TYR A 625 2.48 45.17 -4.39
CA TYR A 625 3.18 45.14 -5.67
C TYR A 625 2.19 44.97 -6.83
N ASP A 626 2.54 45.48 -8.00
CA ASP A 626 1.80 45.24 -9.24
C ASP A 626 2.15 43.89 -9.87
N ASN A 627 1.48 43.53 -10.96
CA ASN A 627 1.73 42.30 -11.72
C ASN A 627 3.14 42.19 -12.35
N ASN A 628 3.88 43.29 -12.42
CA ASN A 628 5.25 43.33 -12.92
C ASN A 628 6.27 43.36 -11.77
N ASP A 629 5.82 43.08 -10.54
CA ASP A 629 6.61 43.08 -9.33
C ASP A 629 7.15 44.46 -8.90
N ASN A 630 6.56 45.54 -9.42
CA ASN A 630 6.91 46.89 -8.99
C ASN A 630 6.22 47.22 -7.66
N PHE A 631 6.99 47.79 -6.73
CA PHE A 631 6.46 48.30 -5.46
C PHE A 631 5.45 49.44 -5.70
N ILE A 632 4.29 49.35 -5.04
CA ILE A 632 3.22 50.36 -5.09
C ILE A 632 3.24 51.19 -3.81
N THR A 633 3.01 50.55 -2.65
CA THR A 633 2.92 51.20 -1.34
C THR A 633 3.07 50.16 -0.22
N THR A 634 3.40 50.64 0.98
CA THR A 634 3.18 49.89 2.22
C THR A 634 1.73 50.07 2.71
N PHE A 635 1.18 49.08 3.42
CA PHE A 635 -0.14 49.16 4.04
C PHE A 635 -0.27 48.31 5.31
N ARG A 636 -1.33 48.58 6.08
CA ARG A 636 -1.80 47.78 7.22
C ARG A 636 -3.25 47.35 7.02
N TYR A 637 -3.59 46.15 7.47
CA TYR A 637 -4.97 45.67 7.55
C TYR A 637 -5.60 46.10 8.89
N SER A 638 -6.78 46.70 8.87
CA SER A 638 -7.44 47.24 10.08
C SER A 638 -8.15 46.19 10.95
N GLY A 639 -8.33 44.96 10.46
CA GLY A 639 -9.05 43.90 11.17
C GLY A 639 -10.50 43.70 10.71
N ASP A 640 -11.10 44.71 10.08
CA ASP A 640 -12.52 44.78 9.70
C ASP A 640 -12.77 44.79 8.18
N GLY A 641 -11.76 44.45 7.37
CA GLY A 641 -11.82 44.50 5.91
C GLY A 641 -11.15 45.73 5.29
N GLY A 642 -10.80 46.73 6.10
CA GLY A 642 -10.13 47.95 5.65
C GLY A 642 -8.61 47.79 5.50
N TYR A 643 -8.06 48.63 4.62
CA TYR A 643 -6.62 48.75 4.40
C TYR A 643 -6.26 50.23 4.42
N SER A 644 -5.17 50.61 5.09
CA SER A 644 -4.67 51.98 5.07
C SER A 644 -3.17 52.04 4.85
N ASN A 645 -2.69 53.16 4.28
CA ASN A 645 -1.26 53.45 4.17
C ASN A 645 -0.72 54.11 5.46
N CYS A 646 0.53 54.56 5.44
CA CYS A 646 1.20 55.19 6.59
C CYS A 646 0.65 56.58 6.94
N GLU A 647 -0.24 57.14 6.13
CA GLU A 647 -0.92 58.44 6.33
C GLU A 647 -2.39 58.25 6.75
N ASP A 648 -2.80 57.02 7.10
CA ASP A 648 -4.20 56.64 7.38
C ASP A 648 -5.16 56.82 6.19
N GLU A 649 -4.65 56.89 4.95
CA GLU A 649 -5.49 56.94 3.75
C GLU A 649 -5.97 55.54 3.37
N GLU A 650 -7.27 55.41 3.09
CA GLU A 650 -7.89 54.13 2.70
C GLU A 650 -7.36 53.64 1.35
N LEU A 651 -6.98 52.37 1.30
CA LEU A 651 -6.46 51.68 0.12
C LEU A 651 -7.45 50.65 -0.40
N LYS A 652 -7.48 50.50 -1.73
CA LYS A 652 -8.19 49.39 -2.39
C LYS A 652 -7.15 48.44 -2.97
N ILE A 653 -7.23 47.18 -2.55
CA ILE A 653 -6.41 46.10 -3.06
C ILE A 653 -7.22 45.37 -4.14
N ASP A 654 -6.62 45.16 -5.31
CA ASP A 654 -7.23 44.45 -6.42
C ASP A 654 -6.64 43.03 -6.59
N ASP A 655 -7.35 42.18 -7.32
CA ASP A 655 -6.99 40.77 -7.53
C ASP A 655 -5.69 40.58 -8.35
N ASN A 656 -5.19 41.63 -9.00
CA ASN A 656 -3.97 41.66 -9.82
C ASN A 656 -2.77 42.25 -9.05
N THR A 657 -2.85 42.30 -7.72
CA THR A 657 -1.74 42.72 -6.86
C THR A 657 -1.11 41.55 -6.10
N PHE A 658 0.16 41.73 -5.76
CA PHE A 658 0.91 40.83 -4.91
C PHE A 658 1.23 41.50 -3.58
N ILE A 659 1.21 40.72 -2.50
CA ILE A 659 1.39 41.18 -1.13
C ILE A 659 2.56 40.41 -0.52
N GLY A 660 3.51 41.13 0.05
CA GLY A 660 4.63 40.55 0.79
C GLY A 660 4.84 41.28 2.12
N LEU A 661 5.56 40.67 3.05
CA LEU A 661 5.94 41.37 4.28
C LEU A 661 6.87 42.54 3.97
N ALA A 662 6.59 43.70 4.56
CA ALA A 662 7.38 44.91 4.36
C ALA A 662 8.73 44.82 5.08
N SER A 663 9.84 45.04 4.39
CA SER A 663 11.16 45.08 5.04
C SER A 663 11.63 46.52 5.25
N PRO A 664 12.14 46.90 6.43
CA PRO A 664 12.66 48.25 6.68
C PRO A 664 13.79 48.68 5.75
N VAL A 665 14.56 47.75 5.21
CA VAL A 665 15.66 48.08 4.27
C VAL A 665 15.13 48.60 2.93
N GLU A 666 13.85 48.36 2.63
CA GLU A 666 13.17 48.79 1.41
C GLU A 666 12.33 50.06 1.63
N MET A 667 12.34 50.60 2.86
CA MET A 667 11.60 51.80 3.25
C MET A 667 12.56 52.91 3.65
N ASP A 668 12.20 54.15 3.29
CA ASP A 668 12.86 55.33 3.82
C ASP A 668 12.47 55.56 5.30
N ASP A 669 13.30 56.33 5.99
CA ASP A 669 13.14 56.54 7.43
C ASP A 669 11.87 57.34 7.80
N ASP A 670 11.36 58.20 6.91
CA ASP A 670 10.12 58.94 7.15
C ASP A 670 8.91 57.98 7.14
N THR A 671 8.84 57.10 6.15
CA THR A 671 7.82 56.03 6.08
C THR A 671 7.87 55.12 7.32
N ILE A 672 9.07 54.70 7.77
CA ILE A 672 9.23 53.89 8.98
C ILE A 672 8.72 54.63 10.23
N ASN A 673 9.08 55.90 10.38
CA ASN A 673 8.67 56.71 11.53
C ASN A 673 7.16 56.91 11.58
N LYS A 674 6.50 57.10 10.44
CA LYS A 674 5.04 57.19 10.34
C LYS A 674 4.36 55.90 10.78
N TRP A 675 4.81 54.74 10.29
CA TRP A 675 4.26 53.46 10.73
C TRP A 675 4.47 53.22 12.23
N ARG A 676 5.64 53.54 12.76
CA ARG A 676 5.91 53.41 14.20
C ARG A 676 4.96 54.26 15.04
N LYS A 677 4.75 55.51 14.64
CA LYS A 677 3.80 56.40 15.30
C LYS A 677 2.38 55.84 15.23
N GLN A 678 1.96 55.35 14.08
CA GLN A 678 0.63 54.77 13.90
C GLN A 678 0.43 53.53 14.78
N LEU A 679 1.41 52.63 14.86
CA LEU A 679 1.36 51.46 15.75
C LEU A 679 1.27 51.87 17.23
N GLU A 680 1.96 52.94 17.63
CA GLU A 680 1.87 53.51 18.99
C GLU A 680 0.49 54.13 19.26
N ASP A 681 -0.03 54.94 18.33
CA ASP A 681 -1.34 55.61 18.43
C ASP A 681 -2.51 54.62 18.55
N TYR A 682 -2.39 53.43 17.93
CA TYR A 682 -3.38 52.35 18.03
C TYR A 682 -3.06 51.28 19.09
N GLU A 683 -2.01 51.45 19.89
CA GLU A 683 -1.57 50.49 20.92
C GLU A 683 -1.32 49.07 20.37
N ILE A 684 -0.74 48.97 19.17
CA ILE A 684 -0.53 47.70 18.45
C ILE A 684 0.88 47.18 18.69
N ALA A 685 0.97 46.05 19.37
CA ALA A 685 2.22 45.32 19.52
C ALA A 685 2.48 44.43 18.29
N GLN A 686 3.68 44.54 17.69
CA GLN A 686 4.05 43.65 16.59
C GLN A 686 4.53 42.28 17.12
N PRO A 687 3.99 41.15 16.62
CA PRO A 687 4.45 39.81 16.99
C PRO A 687 5.82 39.45 16.38
N LEU A 688 6.24 40.20 15.37
CA LEU A 688 7.57 40.22 14.77
C LEU A 688 8.01 41.69 14.80
N GLN A 689 9.14 42.02 15.43
CA GLN A 689 9.62 43.41 15.50
C GLN A 689 10.15 43.91 14.14
N GLN A 690 9.25 44.02 13.17
CA GLN A 690 9.54 44.37 11.79
C GLN A 690 10.18 45.75 11.72
N LEU A 691 9.65 46.74 12.46
CA LEU A 691 10.14 48.13 12.44
C LEU A 691 11.10 48.42 13.60
N THR A 692 12.04 47.51 13.85
CA THR A 692 12.97 47.58 15.00
C THR A 692 13.74 48.91 15.07
N ILE A 693 14.17 49.29 16.29
CA ILE A 693 14.92 50.52 16.57
C ILE A 693 16.43 50.34 16.30
N ILE A 694 16.86 49.13 15.96
CA ILE A 694 18.27 48.83 15.67
C ILE A 694 18.70 49.63 14.43
N LYS A 695 19.70 50.49 14.60
CA LYS A 695 20.25 51.32 13.52
C LYS A 695 21.33 50.55 12.77
N LEU A 696 20.91 49.81 11.75
CA LEU A 696 21.84 49.27 10.75
C LEU A 696 22.07 50.30 9.64
N ASP A 697 23.32 50.41 9.19
CA ASP A 697 23.64 51.15 7.96
C ASP A 697 23.14 50.35 6.75
N LYS A 698 21.95 50.71 6.25
CA LYS A 698 21.31 50.09 5.08
C LYS A 698 22.15 50.21 3.80
N ASP A 699 23.03 51.19 3.73
CA ASP A 699 23.89 51.45 2.57
C ASP A 699 25.19 50.65 2.63
N ASN A 700 25.60 50.17 3.82
CA ASN A 700 26.84 49.43 4.03
C ASN A 700 26.68 48.20 4.94
N LEU A 701 25.78 47.29 4.56
CA LEU A 701 25.52 46.05 5.31
C LEU A 701 26.77 45.16 5.49
N LYS A 702 27.75 45.26 4.59
CA LYS A 702 29.03 44.53 4.73
C LYS A 702 29.78 44.94 6.00
N SER A 703 29.83 46.24 6.31
CA SER A 703 30.45 46.72 7.55
C SER A 703 29.67 46.28 8.78
N GLU A 704 28.36 46.07 8.67
CA GLU A 704 27.52 45.58 9.77
C GLU A 704 27.74 44.07 10.02
N ILE A 705 27.94 43.28 8.96
CA ILE A 705 28.35 41.87 9.04
C ILE A 705 29.68 41.74 9.80
N GLU A 706 30.68 42.56 9.44
CA GLU A 706 32.02 42.54 10.06
C GLU A 706 32.00 42.83 11.57
N LYS A 707 30.95 43.48 12.11
CA LYS A 707 30.80 43.72 13.57
C LYS A 707 30.39 42.46 14.34
N ILE A 708 29.71 41.53 13.69
CA ILE A 708 29.20 40.29 14.31
C ILE A 708 30.10 39.10 14.00
N ASP A 709 30.81 39.14 12.88
CA ASP A 709 31.77 38.11 12.52
C ASP A 709 32.86 37.97 13.60
N ASN A 710 33.27 36.73 13.87
CA ASN A 710 34.21 36.36 14.94
C ASN A 710 33.76 36.71 16.39
N LEU A 711 32.49 37.03 16.62
CA LEU A 711 31.97 37.33 17.95
C LEU A 711 31.85 36.07 18.80
N GLU A 712 32.07 36.20 20.11
CA GLU A 712 31.97 35.08 21.05
C GLU A 712 30.57 35.07 21.70
N ILE A 713 29.79 34.01 21.49
CA ILE A 713 28.45 33.82 22.08
C ILE A 713 28.40 32.53 22.90
N ALA A 714 27.36 32.36 23.72
CA ALA A 714 27.14 31.06 24.36
C ALA A 714 26.65 30.04 23.31
N TYR A 715 27.19 28.82 23.31
CA TYR A 715 26.84 27.78 22.34
C TYR A 715 25.35 27.42 22.36
N GLY A 716 24.72 27.42 23.54
CA GLY A 716 23.27 27.27 23.66
C GLY A 716 22.47 28.36 22.95
N THR A 717 23.03 29.57 22.79
CA THR A 717 22.41 30.67 22.02
C THR A 717 22.52 30.41 20.52
N PHE A 718 23.68 29.95 20.05
CA PHE A 718 23.88 29.49 18.66
C PHE A 718 22.87 28.40 18.29
N LYS A 719 22.74 27.35 19.12
CA LYS A 719 21.75 26.27 18.93
C LYS A 719 20.31 26.78 18.94
N ALA A 720 19.99 27.69 19.86
CA ALA A 720 18.66 28.25 19.96
C ALA A 720 18.28 29.07 18.72
N PHE A 721 19.23 29.82 18.15
CA PHE A 721 19.01 30.61 16.94
C PHE A 721 18.72 29.73 15.73
N GLY A 722 19.58 28.74 15.44
CA GLY A 722 19.36 27.81 14.33
C GLY A 722 18.06 27.02 14.46
N ALA A 723 17.75 26.53 15.65
CA ALA A 723 16.51 25.79 15.92
C ALA A 723 15.24 26.65 15.83
N ARG A 724 15.30 27.93 16.23
CA ARG A 724 14.14 28.84 16.19
C ARG A 724 13.66 29.10 14.77
N TYR A 725 14.59 29.24 13.83
CA TYR A 725 14.31 29.56 12.43
C TYR A 725 14.38 28.33 11.52
N GLU A 726 14.31 27.13 12.09
CA GLU A 726 14.32 25.85 11.38
C GLU A 726 15.46 25.70 10.36
N MET A 727 16.64 26.21 10.70
CA MET A 727 17.82 26.15 9.84
C MET A 727 18.35 24.71 9.74
N TYR A 728 18.88 24.36 8.56
CA TYR A 728 19.56 23.09 8.35
C TYR A 728 20.84 23.04 9.19
N SER A 729 21.07 21.93 9.89
CA SER A 729 22.19 21.78 10.82
C SER A 729 23.21 20.75 10.35
N GLU A 730 24.49 21.08 10.44
CA GLU A 730 25.62 20.15 10.24
C GLU A 730 26.25 19.80 11.60
N TYR A 731 26.67 18.54 11.75
CA TYR A 731 27.10 17.98 13.04
C TYR A 731 28.53 17.47 13.01
N ILE A 732 29.27 17.76 14.07
CA ILE A 732 30.49 17.05 14.45
C ILE A 732 30.10 15.90 15.39
N GLY A 733 30.40 14.66 14.97
CA GLY A 733 30.05 13.48 15.75
C GLY A 733 28.54 13.22 15.75
N TYR A 734 27.93 13.02 16.93
CA TYR A 734 26.52 12.62 17.05
C TYR A 734 25.60 13.70 17.65
N ASP A 735 26.13 14.77 18.25
CA ASP A 735 25.34 15.70 19.09
C ASP A 735 25.80 17.16 19.09
N VAL A 736 27.00 17.47 18.60
CA VAL A 736 27.52 18.85 18.48
C VAL A 736 27.21 19.39 17.09
N VAL A 737 26.47 20.49 16.99
CA VAL A 737 26.18 21.21 15.75
C VAL A 737 27.32 22.20 15.49
N GLU A 738 27.98 22.10 14.34
CA GLU A 738 29.04 23.03 13.94
C GLU A 738 28.53 24.17 13.06
N SER A 739 27.48 23.92 12.26
CA SER A 739 26.97 24.91 11.31
C SER A 739 25.45 24.88 11.23
N TYR A 740 24.87 26.05 11.02
CA TYR A 740 23.49 26.20 10.56
C TYR A 740 23.45 26.93 9.22
N SER A 741 22.59 26.48 8.32
CA SER A 741 22.33 27.16 7.04
C SER A 741 20.84 27.37 6.78
N LEU A 742 20.54 28.51 6.15
CA LEU A 742 19.21 28.88 5.67
C LEU A 742 19.32 29.25 4.20
N LYS A 743 18.42 28.69 3.39
CA LYS A 743 18.36 28.95 1.95
C LYS A 743 16.98 29.46 1.56
N SER A 744 16.96 30.47 0.70
CA SER A 744 15.76 31.07 0.13
C SER A 744 15.46 30.56 -1.28
N LYS A 745 14.26 30.83 -1.81
CA LYS A 745 13.85 30.37 -3.16
C LYS A 745 14.63 31.02 -4.30
N ASN A 746 15.11 32.25 -4.13
CA ASN A 746 15.93 32.97 -5.11
C ASN A 746 17.43 32.57 -5.05
N GLY A 747 17.79 31.60 -4.21
CA GLY A 747 19.15 31.07 -4.11
C GLY A 747 20.03 31.79 -3.08
N ASP A 748 19.53 32.81 -2.38
CA ASP A 748 20.28 33.45 -1.29
C ASP A 748 20.42 32.46 -0.13
N THR A 749 21.64 32.31 0.35
CA THR A 749 22.05 31.37 1.40
C THR A 749 22.74 32.14 2.52
N PHE A 750 22.39 31.80 3.75
CA PHE A 750 23.05 32.28 4.95
C PHE A 750 23.60 31.08 5.71
N THR A 751 24.85 31.17 6.14
CA THR A 751 25.52 30.16 6.95
C THR A 751 26.10 30.81 8.19
N ILE A 752 25.93 30.16 9.33
CA ILE A 752 26.58 30.53 10.59
C ILE A 752 27.30 29.30 11.15
N ASP A 753 28.62 29.43 11.27
CA ASP A 753 29.49 28.40 11.82
C ASP A 753 29.87 28.74 13.25
N ALA A 754 30.03 27.74 14.10
CA ALA A 754 30.59 27.88 15.44
C ALA A 754 31.93 27.11 15.52
N ASP A 755 32.94 27.75 16.10
CA ASP A 755 34.23 27.13 16.40
C ASP A 755 34.06 26.18 17.60
N VAL A 756 33.80 24.90 17.31
CA VAL A 756 33.43 23.86 18.29
C VAL A 756 34.17 22.55 18.03
N ASP A 757 34.29 21.75 19.09
CA ASP A 757 34.78 20.36 19.03
C ASP A 757 33.78 19.38 19.67
N SER A 758 34.08 18.08 19.59
CA SER A 758 33.19 17.03 20.10
C SER A 758 32.92 17.06 21.61
N ASN A 759 33.62 17.90 22.38
CA ASN A 759 33.44 18.06 23.83
C ASN A 759 32.74 19.37 24.21
N THR A 760 32.28 20.16 23.25
CA THR A 760 31.66 21.47 23.50
C THR A 760 30.30 21.31 24.19
N ASP A 761 30.15 21.94 25.36
CA ASP A 761 28.93 21.92 26.18
C ASP A 761 28.02 23.12 25.84
N PHE A 762 26.72 22.99 26.09
CA PHE A 762 25.68 23.99 25.90
C PHE A 762 26.00 25.35 26.55
N HIS A 763 26.77 25.36 27.65
CA HIS A 763 27.14 26.58 28.37
C HIS A 763 28.46 27.21 27.93
N ASP A 764 29.20 26.56 27.03
CA ASP A 764 30.49 27.07 26.56
C ASP A 764 30.34 28.32 25.69
N ARG A 765 31.44 29.07 25.60
CA ARG A 765 31.54 30.26 24.76
C ARG A 765 32.27 29.87 23.48
N VAL A 766 31.65 30.17 22.34
CA VAL A 766 32.10 29.77 21.00
C VAL A 766 32.19 30.99 20.11
N LYS A 767 33.20 31.03 19.25
CA LYS A 767 33.28 32.05 18.20
C LYS A 767 32.40 31.67 17.04
N ILE A 768 31.67 32.63 16.50
CA ILE A 768 30.85 32.43 15.31
C ILE A 768 31.47 33.09 14.08
N ASN A 769 31.27 32.48 12.91
CA ASN A 769 31.56 33.11 11.62
C ASN A 769 30.29 33.10 10.79
N ILE A 770 30.02 34.19 10.07
CA ILE A 770 28.81 34.32 9.26
C ILE A 770 29.13 34.56 7.79
N TYR A 771 28.33 33.91 6.93
CA TYR A 771 28.49 33.96 5.49
C TYR A 771 27.15 34.19 4.82
N PHE A 772 27.18 35.02 3.78
CA PHE A 772 26.06 35.25 2.88
C PHE A 772 26.56 34.97 1.47
N ASP A 773 25.86 34.12 0.74
CA ASP A 773 26.19 33.75 -0.63
C ASP A 773 24.91 33.55 -1.46
N ASN A 774 25.04 33.47 -2.78
CA ASN A 774 23.95 33.12 -3.68
C ASN A 774 24.40 31.96 -4.58
N GLU A 775 23.59 30.92 -4.71
CA GLU A 775 23.96 29.72 -5.48
C GLU A 775 24.29 29.98 -6.95
N ASN A 776 23.74 31.06 -7.52
CA ASN A 776 24.00 31.47 -8.89
C ASN A 776 25.19 32.45 -9.02
N GLY A 777 25.86 32.77 -7.90
CA GLY A 777 26.93 33.78 -7.84
C GLY A 777 26.45 35.22 -8.01
N GLU A 778 25.15 35.46 -7.80
CA GLU A 778 24.54 36.79 -7.85
C GLU A 778 24.77 37.57 -6.53
N GLU A 779 24.49 38.87 -6.53
CA GLU A 779 24.56 39.67 -5.31
C GLU A 779 23.41 39.27 -4.37
N VAL A 780 23.75 38.90 -3.14
CA VAL A 780 22.77 38.51 -2.12
C VAL A 780 21.83 39.67 -1.81
N SER A 781 20.53 39.38 -1.71
CA SER A 781 19.52 40.40 -1.43
C SER A 781 19.80 41.18 -0.15
N LYS A 782 19.77 42.52 -0.23
CA LYS A 782 19.87 43.41 0.93
C LYS A 782 18.80 43.10 1.98
N ARG A 783 17.59 42.71 1.56
CA ARG A 783 16.50 42.26 2.44
C ARG A 783 16.91 41.04 3.24
N PHE A 784 17.49 40.05 2.58
CA PHE A 784 17.89 38.79 3.20
C PHE A 784 18.96 39.03 4.27
N ILE A 785 20.01 39.78 3.91
CA ILE A 785 21.09 40.18 4.84
C ILE A 785 20.53 40.98 6.02
N TYR A 786 19.81 42.07 5.74
CA TYR A 786 19.31 42.98 6.76
C TYR A 786 18.42 42.25 7.78
N THR A 787 17.48 41.43 7.31
CA THR A 787 16.58 40.69 8.20
C THR A 787 17.36 39.74 9.10
N LEU A 788 18.28 38.95 8.55
CA LEU A 788 19.05 37.99 9.35
C LEU A 788 19.96 38.67 10.38
N LEU A 789 20.58 39.81 10.03
CA LEU A 789 21.33 40.62 10.99
C LEU A 789 20.44 41.10 12.15
N VAL A 790 19.23 41.60 11.86
CA VAL A 790 18.27 42.01 12.90
C VAL A 790 17.92 40.84 13.81
N LEU A 791 17.65 39.65 13.26
CA LEU A 791 17.32 38.46 14.06
C LEU A 791 18.49 38.07 14.96
N MET A 792 19.72 38.07 14.44
CA MET A 792 20.93 37.79 15.21
C MET A 792 21.14 38.81 16.33
N ILE A 793 20.99 40.11 16.05
CA ILE A 793 21.18 41.17 17.06
C ILE A 793 20.21 41.00 18.22
N TRP A 794 18.96 40.62 17.95
CA TRP A 794 17.98 40.33 19.00
C TRP A 794 18.29 39.05 19.78
N ASP A 795 18.47 37.93 19.08
CA ASP A 795 18.67 36.63 19.73
C ASP A 795 20.00 36.56 20.49
N PHE A 796 21.02 37.25 20.01
CA PHE A 796 22.35 37.32 20.64
C PHE A 796 22.49 38.50 21.60
N ARG A 797 21.44 39.34 21.73
CA ARG A 797 21.39 40.52 22.60
C ARG A 797 22.53 41.53 22.33
N LEU A 798 22.75 41.81 21.06
CA LEU A 798 23.81 42.71 20.57
C LEU A 798 23.32 44.15 20.38
N THR A 799 22.19 44.54 20.97
CA THR A 799 21.62 45.89 20.80
C THR A 799 22.51 47.01 21.33
N ASP A 800 23.50 46.73 22.16
CA ASP A 800 24.47 47.74 22.62
C ASP A 800 25.61 47.95 21.61
N LEU A 801 25.78 47.02 20.66
CA LEU A 801 26.81 47.06 19.61
C LEU A 801 26.36 47.86 18.37
N PHE A 802 25.04 48.11 18.24
CA PHE A 802 24.37 48.76 17.11
C PHE A 802 23.38 49.81 17.61
#